data_AF-A0AAE0RAP5-F1
#
_entry.id   AF-A0AAE0RAP5-F1
#
_cell.length_a   1.000
_cell.length_b   1.000
_cell.length_c   1.000
_cell.angle_alpha   90.00
_cell.angle_beta   90.00
_cell.angle_gamma   90.00
#
_symmetry.space_group_name_H-M   'P 1'
#
loop_
_entity.id
_entity.type
_entity.pdbx_description
1 polymer ?
#
loop_
_entity_poly.entity_id
_entity_poly.type
_entity_poly.pdbx_seq_one_letter_code
_entity_poly.pdbx_strand_id
1 'polypeptide(L)'
;LYLCVTMSSAVRALLLVLLGAGVLLSSGDSPRREIKIDGDLVLGGLFPIHEKGLGMDECGRTNEDRGIQRLEAMLFAIDQINRDVSLLPGVSLGVHILDTCSRDTYALEQALEFVRASLTKVDDTEFMCPDGSYAFQEDSPLAIAGVIGGSYSSVSIQVANLLRLFQIPQISYASTSAKLSDKSRYDYFARTVPPDFYQAKAMAEILRAFNWTYVSTVASEGDYGETGIEAFEQEARLRNICIATSEKVGRSNAKRSSYEAVVRQLLQKPNARVVVLFLRSDDARELLGAATRLNASFLWVASDGWGAQESIIKGNEITADGAITLELAAHPIPEFNRYFQSLNPLNNHRNPWYKDFWEQKFQCSLSTTSHAGAGTAKPPCDPKLAVDDSNFEPESKIMFVVNAVYAMAHALHRMQRTLCANTTRLCDAMRSLDGKRLYRDFLLHVNFRAPFSTPGSENVVKFDQYGDGMGRYNIFNYQRMPGSDRFGYIHVGEWAETLSLNEYLVGWPRGTGVPTSQCSDPCAPNEMKKMQAGEYCCWICTPCEPYEYLPDEFTCAPCALGQWPRADLSGCYDLPEDYIMWEDAWAIGPVSIACVGFICTSLVFAVFIRHNETPLVKASGRELCYILLLGVLMSYSMTFVFIAKPSPAVCALRRLGLGTSFAVCYSALLTKTNRIARIFNGVKDGGVQRPRFISPSSQVFICLALISVQLLFVSMWLLLEVPGTRRFTLPEKRQTVILKCNVRDSSMLLSLSYDVVLVVLCTVYAFKTRKCPENFNEAKFIGFTMYTTCIIWLAFLPIFYVTSSDYRVQTTTMCISVSLSGFVVLGCMFAPKVHIIMFQPQKNVTSHRLNLNRFSVSGPPATYASHGEEPSKTSVAVREHSLSELT
;
A
#
# COMPACT_ATOMS: atom_id res chain seq x y z
N LEU A 1 -56.49 -14.06 -48.87
CA LEU A 1 -57.74 -14.62 -49.46
C LEU A 1 -57.77 -14.68 -51.00
N TYR A 2 -56.89 -14.01 -51.75
CA TYR A 2 -56.93 -14.00 -53.23
C TYR A 2 -56.16 -15.14 -53.93
N LEU A 3 -55.42 -15.99 -53.21
CA LEU A 3 -54.73 -17.17 -53.77
C LEU A 3 -55.49 -18.49 -53.64
N CYS A 4 -56.66 -18.52 -52.99
CA CYS A 4 -57.35 -19.77 -52.67
C CYS A 4 -58.29 -20.31 -53.78
N VAL A 5 -58.49 -19.59 -54.88
CA VAL A 5 -59.58 -19.88 -55.83
C VAL A 5 -59.10 -20.64 -57.08
N THR A 6 -57.79 -20.81 -57.31
CA THR A 6 -57.25 -21.39 -58.55
C THR A 6 -56.34 -22.60 -58.35
N MET A 7 -56.62 -23.47 -57.37
CA MET A 7 -55.91 -24.76 -57.24
C MET A 7 -56.85 -25.95 -57.51
N SER A 8 -56.40 -26.82 -58.41
CA SER A 8 -57.08 -28.03 -58.89
C SER A 8 -57.40 -29.02 -57.74
N SER A 9 -58.48 -29.77 -57.91
CA SER A 9 -59.05 -30.77 -56.99
C SER A 9 -58.04 -31.81 -56.49
N ALA A 10 -56.96 -32.08 -57.24
CA ALA A 10 -55.88 -32.97 -56.82
C ALA A 10 -55.07 -32.42 -55.63
N VAL A 11 -54.93 -31.09 -55.51
CA VAL A 11 -54.16 -30.46 -54.42
C VAL A 11 -54.98 -30.38 -53.13
N ARG A 12 -56.31 -30.27 -53.23
CA ARG A 12 -57.22 -30.37 -52.07
C ARG A 12 -57.21 -31.78 -51.45
N ALA A 13 -57.15 -32.83 -52.28
CA ALA A 13 -57.06 -34.20 -51.78
C ALA A 13 -55.70 -34.47 -51.11
N LEU A 14 -54.60 -33.95 -51.65
CA LEU A 14 -53.28 -34.09 -51.04
C LEU A 14 -53.18 -33.31 -49.71
N LEU A 15 -53.78 -32.13 -49.61
CA LEU A 15 -53.84 -31.37 -48.35
C LEU A 15 -54.73 -32.06 -47.30
N LEU A 16 -55.86 -32.68 -47.70
CA LEU A 16 -56.72 -33.43 -46.78
C LEU A 16 -56.09 -34.74 -46.31
N VAL A 17 -55.26 -35.38 -47.12
CA VAL A 17 -54.46 -36.55 -46.70
C VAL A 17 -53.29 -36.14 -45.80
N LEU A 18 -52.65 -34.99 -46.07
CA LEU A 18 -51.60 -34.45 -45.20
C LEU A 18 -52.14 -33.90 -43.86
N LEU A 19 -53.34 -33.31 -43.86
CA LEU A 19 -54.04 -32.88 -42.64
C LEU A 19 -54.66 -34.07 -41.89
N GLY A 20 -55.14 -35.10 -42.60
CA GLY A 20 -55.67 -36.34 -41.99
C GLY A 20 -54.58 -37.24 -41.40
N ALA A 21 -53.40 -37.31 -42.03
CA ALA A 21 -52.23 -38.02 -41.49
C ALA A 21 -51.53 -37.25 -40.37
N GLY A 22 -51.67 -35.91 -40.32
CA GLY A 22 -51.16 -35.07 -39.24
C GLY A 22 -51.97 -35.12 -37.94
N VAL A 23 -53.22 -35.63 -37.98
CA VAL A 23 -54.11 -35.70 -36.81
C VAL A 23 -54.13 -37.09 -36.15
N LEU A 24 -53.51 -38.11 -36.75
CA LEU A 24 -53.46 -39.48 -36.23
C LEU A 24 -52.12 -39.87 -35.56
N LEU A 25 -51.23 -38.90 -35.29
CA LEU A 25 -49.97 -39.11 -34.57
C LEU A 25 -49.84 -38.31 -33.26
N SER A 26 -50.97 -37.93 -32.65
CA SER A 26 -51.01 -37.42 -31.27
C SER A 26 -51.86 -38.33 -30.41
N SER A 27 -51.43 -39.60 -30.29
CA SER A 27 -51.87 -40.51 -29.24
C SER A 27 -50.62 -40.98 -28.52
N GLY A 28 -50.23 -40.23 -27.51
CA GLY A 28 -49.06 -40.49 -26.69
C GLY A 28 -48.90 -39.46 -25.58
N ASP A 29 -50.00 -38.96 -25.01
CA ASP A 29 -49.93 -38.29 -23.70
C ASP A 29 -49.61 -39.41 -22.69
N SER A 30 -48.33 -39.59 -22.39
CA SER A 30 -47.95 -40.39 -21.23
C SER A 30 -48.58 -39.70 -20.02
N PRO A 31 -49.35 -40.40 -19.17
CA PRO A 31 -50.04 -39.75 -18.05
C PRO A 31 -49.03 -38.95 -17.24
N ARG A 32 -49.23 -37.62 -17.18
CA ARG A 32 -48.41 -36.72 -16.38
C ARG A 32 -48.38 -37.25 -14.95
N ARG A 33 -47.19 -37.50 -14.42
CA ARG A 33 -47.02 -38.00 -13.05
C ARG A 33 -47.19 -36.84 -12.08
N GLU A 34 -48.15 -36.96 -11.18
CA GLU A 34 -48.48 -35.97 -10.16
C GLU A 34 -49.02 -36.69 -8.92
N ILE A 35 -49.01 -36.01 -7.78
CA ILE A 35 -49.69 -36.49 -6.56
C ILE A 35 -50.89 -35.59 -6.32
N LYS A 36 -52.08 -36.18 -6.27
CA LYS A 36 -53.33 -35.52 -5.90
C LYS A 36 -53.93 -36.25 -4.71
N ILE A 37 -54.11 -35.52 -3.61
CA ILE A 37 -54.81 -36.00 -2.41
C ILE A 37 -55.91 -34.99 -2.12
N ASP A 38 -57.16 -35.46 -2.13
CA ASP A 38 -58.31 -34.60 -1.89
C ASP A 38 -58.36 -34.12 -0.44
N GLY A 39 -58.89 -32.92 -0.25
CA GLY A 39 -59.15 -32.33 1.05
C GLY A 39 -60.07 -31.11 0.90
N ASP A 40 -60.56 -30.61 2.02
CA ASP A 40 -61.43 -29.43 2.07
C ASP A 40 -60.69 -28.18 1.55
N LEU A 41 -59.38 -28.09 1.78
CA LEU A 41 -58.47 -27.10 1.19
C LEU A 41 -57.26 -27.82 0.61
N VAL A 42 -56.81 -27.44 -0.59
CA VAL A 42 -55.68 -28.08 -1.28
C VAL A 42 -54.46 -27.16 -1.32
N LEU A 43 -53.29 -27.69 -0.94
CA LEU A 43 -52.01 -27.01 -1.06
C LEU A 43 -51.21 -27.52 -2.26
N GLY A 44 -50.71 -26.60 -3.09
CA GLY A 44 -49.79 -26.93 -4.17
C GLY A 44 -48.38 -27.21 -3.64
N GLY A 45 -47.66 -28.16 -4.22
CA GLY A 45 -46.28 -28.49 -3.88
C GLY A 45 -45.38 -28.53 -5.11
N LEU A 46 -44.23 -27.86 -5.06
CA LEU A 46 -43.23 -27.87 -6.14
C LEU A 46 -41.88 -28.34 -5.61
N PHE A 47 -41.49 -29.55 -6.00
CA PHE A 47 -40.23 -30.18 -5.56
C PHE A 47 -39.33 -30.52 -6.76
N PRO A 48 -38.00 -30.48 -6.62
CA PRO A 48 -37.06 -30.93 -7.65
C PRO A 48 -36.91 -32.45 -7.57
N ILE A 49 -37.93 -33.18 -8.02
CA ILE A 49 -37.95 -34.65 -7.96
C ILE A 49 -36.87 -35.21 -8.87
N HIS A 50 -36.66 -34.58 -10.03
CA HIS A 50 -35.55 -34.89 -10.92
C HIS A 50 -34.52 -33.75 -10.99
N GLU A 51 -33.28 -34.16 -11.27
CA GLU A 51 -32.20 -33.28 -11.72
C GLU A 51 -32.52 -32.68 -13.09
N LYS A 52 -31.74 -31.68 -13.50
CA LYS A 52 -31.87 -31.10 -14.84
C LYS A 52 -31.41 -32.11 -15.91
N GLY A 53 -32.25 -32.37 -16.91
CA GLY A 53 -31.92 -33.26 -18.03
C GLY A 53 -30.75 -32.76 -18.90
N LEU A 54 -30.06 -33.69 -19.57
CA LEU A 54 -28.97 -33.42 -20.51
C LEU A 54 -29.51 -33.47 -21.95
N GLY A 55 -29.29 -32.41 -22.73
CA GLY A 55 -29.67 -32.39 -24.15
C GLY A 55 -31.18 -32.21 -24.37
N MET A 56 -31.82 -33.19 -25.02
CA MET A 56 -33.25 -33.16 -25.38
C MET A 56 -34.18 -33.64 -24.27
N ASP A 57 -33.66 -34.36 -23.26
CA ASP A 57 -34.47 -34.84 -22.15
C ASP A 57 -34.82 -33.67 -21.21
N GLU A 58 -36.10 -33.55 -20.84
CA GLU A 58 -36.58 -32.45 -20.00
C GLU A 58 -36.07 -32.58 -18.55
N CYS A 59 -36.09 -33.82 -18.03
CA CYS A 59 -35.77 -34.19 -16.66
C CYS A 59 -34.65 -35.24 -16.62
N GLY A 60 -33.82 -35.21 -15.58
CA GLY A 60 -32.68 -36.10 -15.37
C GLY A 60 -32.97 -37.24 -14.40
N ARG A 61 -31.96 -37.62 -13.62
CA ARG A 61 -32.07 -38.65 -12.57
C ARG A 61 -32.92 -38.18 -11.41
N THR A 62 -33.48 -39.12 -10.65
CA THR A 62 -34.26 -38.81 -9.45
C THR A 62 -33.34 -38.29 -8.35
N ASN A 63 -33.72 -37.17 -7.73
CA ASN A 63 -33.00 -36.55 -6.63
C ASN A 63 -33.54 -37.11 -5.31
N GLU A 64 -32.76 -37.97 -4.67
CA GLU A 64 -33.10 -38.57 -3.38
C GLU A 64 -33.26 -37.50 -2.29
N ASP A 65 -32.20 -36.73 -2.05
CA ASP A 65 -32.09 -35.82 -0.89
C ASP A 65 -33.05 -34.63 -1.03
N ARG A 66 -33.00 -33.92 -2.16
CA ARG A 66 -33.70 -32.65 -2.35
C ARG A 66 -35.08 -32.80 -2.98
N GLY A 67 -35.32 -33.93 -3.64
CA GLY A 67 -36.57 -34.26 -4.31
C GLY A 67 -37.47 -35.10 -3.41
N ILE A 68 -37.15 -36.38 -3.30
CA ILE A 68 -38.02 -37.38 -2.65
C ILE A 68 -38.17 -37.11 -1.16
N GLN A 69 -37.08 -36.87 -0.42
CA GLN A 69 -37.20 -36.61 1.03
C GLN A 69 -38.03 -35.35 1.32
N ARG A 70 -37.85 -34.27 0.55
CA ARG A 70 -38.60 -33.01 0.75
C ARG A 70 -40.07 -33.14 0.36
N LEU A 71 -40.38 -33.86 -0.71
CA LEU A 71 -41.75 -34.19 -1.10
C LEU A 71 -42.44 -34.99 0.01
N GLU A 72 -41.78 -36.05 0.49
CA GLU A 72 -42.30 -36.89 1.58
C GLU A 72 -42.42 -36.10 2.90
N ALA A 73 -41.59 -35.09 3.12
CA ALA A 73 -41.69 -34.21 4.29
C ALA A 73 -42.98 -33.35 4.26
N MET A 74 -43.41 -32.90 3.08
CA MET A 74 -44.69 -32.22 2.93
C MET A 74 -45.86 -33.18 3.21
N LEU A 75 -45.82 -34.39 2.64
CA LEU A 75 -46.86 -35.40 2.89
C LEU A 75 -46.93 -35.79 4.38
N PHE A 76 -45.78 -35.98 5.01
CA PHE A 76 -45.66 -36.21 6.45
C PHE A 76 -46.30 -35.07 7.25
N ALA A 77 -45.95 -33.82 6.96
CA ALA A 77 -46.48 -32.67 7.68
C ALA A 77 -48.02 -32.58 7.56
N ILE A 78 -48.56 -32.82 6.36
CA ILE A 78 -50.02 -32.84 6.12
C ILE A 78 -50.69 -33.95 6.91
N ASP A 79 -50.12 -35.16 6.92
CA ASP A 79 -50.66 -36.27 7.71
C ASP A 79 -50.67 -35.95 9.22
N GLN A 80 -49.64 -35.25 9.73
CA GLN A 80 -49.60 -34.83 11.13
C GLN A 80 -50.65 -33.76 11.43
N ILE A 81 -50.81 -32.76 10.57
CA ILE A 81 -51.79 -31.68 10.74
C ILE A 81 -53.21 -32.23 10.69
N ASN A 82 -53.52 -33.11 9.73
CA ASN A 82 -54.85 -33.72 9.62
C ASN A 82 -55.21 -34.64 10.81
N ARG A 83 -54.21 -35.09 11.59
CA ARG A 83 -54.40 -35.86 12.83
C ARG A 83 -54.48 -34.96 14.08
N ASP A 84 -54.03 -33.71 13.99
CA ASP A 84 -54.03 -32.78 15.10
C ASP A 84 -55.43 -32.16 15.29
N VAL A 85 -55.98 -32.33 16.49
CA VAL A 85 -57.30 -31.78 16.85
C VAL A 85 -57.26 -30.30 17.21
N SER A 86 -56.08 -29.73 17.42
CA SER A 86 -55.90 -28.33 17.81
C SER A 86 -55.78 -27.38 16.61
N LEU A 87 -55.21 -27.85 15.50
CA LEU A 87 -54.95 -27.08 14.29
C LEU A 87 -55.91 -27.50 13.17
N LEU A 88 -56.71 -26.55 12.67
CA LEU A 88 -57.76 -26.79 11.65
C LEU A 88 -58.76 -27.91 12.03
N PRO A 89 -59.37 -27.90 13.24
CA PRO A 89 -60.28 -28.97 13.65
C PRO A 89 -61.48 -29.04 12.70
N GLY A 90 -61.74 -30.20 12.10
CA GLY A 90 -62.91 -30.40 11.22
C GLY A 90 -62.73 -29.91 9.77
N VAL A 91 -61.50 -29.57 9.37
CA VAL A 91 -61.11 -29.25 8.00
C VAL A 91 -59.89 -30.11 7.64
N SER A 92 -59.96 -30.83 6.52
CA SER A 92 -58.85 -31.63 6.01
C SER A 92 -58.03 -30.86 4.97
N LEU A 93 -56.70 -30.95 5.06
CA LEU A 93 -55.79 -30.43 4.05
C LEU A 93 -55.42 -31.52 3.04
N GLY A 94 -55.70 -31.25 1.77
CA GLY A 94 -55.25 -32.02 0.62
C GLY A 94 -53.98 -31.44 -0.01
N VAL A 95 -53.41 -32.13 -1.00
CA VAL A 95 -52.22 -31.67 -1.72
C VAL A 95 -52.28 -31.94 -3.21
N HIS A 96 -51.63 -31.07 -3.97
CA HIS A 96 -51.32 -31.27 -5.39
C HIS A 96 -49.82 -31.03 -5.62
N ILE A 97 -49.04 -32.11 -5.79
CA ILE A 97 -47.58 -32.03 -5.91
C ILE A 97 -47.13 -32.30 -7.34
N LEU A 98 -46.28 -31.42 -7.85
CA LEU A 98 -45.71 -31.45 -9.19
C LEU A 98 -44.18 -31.37 -9.15
N ASP A 99 -43.56 -31.96 -10.17
CA ASP A 99 -42.11 -31.91 -10.35
C ASP A 99 -41.68 -30.57 -10.97
N THR A 100 -40.49 -30.09 -10.59
CA THR A 100 -39.86 -28.92 -11.19
C THR A 100 -38.71 -29.29 -12.14
N CYS A 101 -38.24 -30.53 -12.11
CA CYS A 101 -37.07 -31.02 -12.85
C CYS A 101 -35.83 -30.12 -12.73
N SER A 102 -35.72 -29.38 -11.62
CA SER A 102 -34.67 -28.39 -11.39
C SER A 102 -34.53 -27.33 -12.50
N ARG A 103 -35.61 -27.05 -13.25
CA ARG A 103 -35.66 -26.13 -14.39
C ARG A 103 -36.80 -25.11 -14.23
N ASP A 104 -36.47 -23.85 -14.44
CA ASP A 104 -37.39 -22.72 -14.31
C ASP A 104 -38.51 -22.74 -15.36
N THR A 105 -38.22 -23.05 -16.62
CA THR A 105 -39.24 -23.13 -17.68
C THR A 105 -40.22 -24.28 -17.47
N TYR A 106 -39.71 -25.45 -17.07
CA TYR A 106 -40.54 -26.64 -16.82
C TYR A 106 -41.43 -26.43 -15.60
N ALA A 107 -40.87 -25.90 -14.50
CA ALA A 107 -41.63 -25.60 -13.31
C ALA A 107 -42.74 -24.55 -13.55
N LEU A 108 -42.50 -23.57 -14.42
CA LEU A 108 -43.52 -22.60 -14.81
C LEU A 108 -44.69 -23.27 -15.56
N GLU A 109 -44.40 -24.23 -16.45
CA GLU A 109 -45.43 -25.02 -17.12
C GLU A 109 -46.25 -25.83 -16.11
N GLN A 110 -45.59 -26.49 -15.16
CA GLN A 110 -46.30 -27.24 -14.12
C GLN A 110 -47.15 -26.33 -13.23
N ALA A 111 -46.65 -25.14 -12.88
CA ALA A 111 -47.40 -24.17 -12.08
C ALA A 111 -48.69 -23.65 -12.77
N LEU A 112 -48.84 -23.81 -14.10
CA LEU A 112 -50.10 -23.51 -14.79
C LEU A 112 -51.25 -24.43 -14.33
N GLU A 113 -50.95 -25.65 -13.88
CA GLU A 113 -51.99 -26.56 -13.37
C GLU A 113 -52.60 -26.06 -12.06
N PHE A 114 -51.84 -25.35 -11.22
CA PHE A 114 -52.37 -24.77 -9.97
C PHE A 114 -53.41 -23.66 -10.21
N VAL A 115 -53.32 -22.97 -11.34
CA VAL A 115 -54.23 -21.87 -11.69
C VAL A 115 -55.36 -22.33 -12.62
N ARG A 116 -55.34 -23.60 -13.05
CA ARG A 116 -56.34 -24.17 -13.97
C ARG A 116 -57.76 -24.05 -13.41
N ALA A 117 -57.96 -24.34 -12.12
CA ALA A 117 -59.22 -24.13 -11.41
C ALA A 117 -59.77 -22.69 -11.56
N SER A 118 -58.88 -21.70 -11.47
CA SER A 118 -59.21 -20.28 -11.58
C SER A 118 -59.48 -19.84 -13.02
N LEU A 119 -58.93 -20.55 -14.00
CA LEU A 119 -59.12 -20.30 -15.44
C LEU A 119 -60.37 -20.98 -16.00
N THR A 120 -60.74 -22.15 -15.46
CA THR A 120 -61.91 -22.93 -15.89
C THR A 120 -63.18 -22.57 -15.14
N LYS A 121 -63.14 -21.56 -14.27
CA LYS A 121 -64.31 -20.98 -13.62
C LYS A 121 -65.13 -20.21 -14.66
N VAL A 122 -65.90 -20.95 -15.46
CA VAL A 122 -66.92 -20.41 -16.35
C VAL A 122 -68.12 -20.06 -15.48
N ASP A 123 -68.75 -18.91 -15.73
CA ASP A 123 -69.96 -18.50 -15.01
C ASP A 123 -71.02 -19.61 -15.14
N ASP A 124 -71.53 -20.11 -14.00
CA ASP A 124 -72.57 -21.16 -13.91
C ASP A 124 -73.86 -20.81 -14.70
N THR A 125 -73.98 -19.56 -15.18
CA THR A 125 -75.12 -19.04 -15.92
C THR A 125 -75.11 -19.37 -17.42
N GLU A 126 -74.01 -19.89 -18.00
CA GLU A 126 -73.92 -20.11 -19.46
C GLU A 126 -74.46 -21.47 -19.96
N PHE A 127 -74.71 -22.45 -19.07
CA PHE A 127 -75.18 -23.78 -19.46
C PHE A 127 -76.43 -24.23 -18.68
N MET A 128 -77.60 -23.79 -19.14
CA MET A 128 -78.88 -24.43 -18.80
C MET A 128 -79.16 -25.56 -19.80
N CYS A 129 -79.45 -26.74 -19.27
CA CYS A 129 -80.00 -27.83 -20.06
C CYS A 129 -81.40 -27.43 -20.59
N PRO A 130 -81.87 -28.01 -21.72
CA PRO A 130 -83.17 -27.70 -22.31
C PRO A 130 -84.38 -27.93 -21.39
N ASP A 131 -84.19 -28.67 -20.30
CA ASP A 131 -85.18 -28.96 -19.25
C ASP A 131 -85.19 -27.93 -18.11
N GLY A 132 -84.37 -26.88 -18.19
CA GLY A 132 -84.23 -25.85 -17.15
C GLY A 132 -83.38 -26.26 -15.95
N SER A 133 -82.70 -27.41 -16.01
CA SER A 133 -81.70 -27.81 -15.02
C SER A 133 -80.33 -27.19 -15.30
N TYR A 134 -79.55 -26.97 -14.25
CA TYR A 134 -78.16 -26.54 -14.38
C TYR A 134 -77.28 -27.74 -14.77
N ALA A 135 -76.30 -27.53 -15.65
CA ALA A 135 -75.31 -28.56 -15.97
C ALA A 135 -74.51 -28.93 -14.71
N PHE A 136 -74.54 -30.20 -14.30
CA PHE A 136 -73.65 -30.71 -13.25
C PHE A 136 -72.25 -30.88 -13.81
N GLN A 137 -71.32 -29.99 -13.43
CA GLN A 137 -69.90 -30.19 -13.69
C GLN A 137 -69.31 -31.04 -12.57
N GLU A 138 -69.19 -32.36 -12.78
CA GLU A 138 -68.69 -33.32 -11.78
C GLU A 138 -67.21 -33.08 -11.39
N ASP A 139 -66.42 -32.41 -12.23
CA ASP A 139 -65.00 -32.13 -12.00
C ASP A 139 -64.71 -30.61 -12.08
N SER A 140 -65.11 -29.86 -11.04
CA SER A 140 -64.50 -28.54 -10.83
C SER A 140 -63.14 -28.74 -10.15
N PRO A 141 -62.01 -28.31 -10.76
CA PRO A 141 -60.71 -28.50 -10.14
C PRO A 141 -60.69 -27.71 -8.81
N LEU A 142 -60.32 -28.36 -7.71
CA LEU A 142 -60.20 -27.73 -6.40
C LEU A 142 -59.18 -26.57 -6.47
N ALA A 143 -59.60 -25.38 -6.05
CA ALA A 143 -58.75 -24.20 -6.05
C ALA A 143 -57.58 -24.37 -5.06
N ILE A 144 -56.36 -24.06 -5.51
CA ILE A 144 -55.16 -24.12 -4.68
C ILE A 144 -55.14 -22.96 -3.69
N ALA A 145 -55.14 -23.26 -2.40
CA ALA A 145 -55.14 -22.26 -1.33
C ALA A 145 -53.79 -21.53 -1.20
N GLY A 146 -52.70 -22.22 -1.54
CA GLY A 146 -51.35 -21.69 -1.53
C GLY A 146 -50.34 -22.74 -1.99
N VAL A 147 -49.14 -22.31 -2.34
CA VAL A 147 -48.10 -23.16 -2.91
C VAL A 147 -46.88 -23.24 -1.99
N ILE A 148 -46.41 -24.44 -1.70
CA ILE A 148 -45.15 -24.71 -0.98
C ILE A 148 -44.06 -25.05 -2.00
N GLY A 149 -42.97 -24.28 -2.00
CA GLY A 149 -41.91 -24.36 -3.00
C GLY A 149 -41.77 -23.07 -3.81
N GLY A 150 -40.97 -23.01 -4.87
CA GLY A 150 -40.04 -24.03 -5.34
C GLY A 150 -38.72 -24.04 -4.57
N SER A 151 -37.86 -25.01 -4.87
CA SER A 151 -36.55 -25.13 -4.22
C SER A 151 -35.56 -24.07 -4.71
N TYR A 152 -35.31 -24.00 -6.02
CA TYR A 152 -34.31 -23.07 -6.60
C TYR A 152 -34.87 -21.66 -6.74
N SER A 153 -34.05 -20.65 -6.43
CA SER A 153 -34.45 -19.24 -6.51
C SER A 153 -34.97 -18.85 -7.90
N SER A 154 -34.32 -19.32 -8.98
CA SER A 154 -34.77 -19.05 -10.36
C SER A 154 -36.15 -19.66 -10.66
N VAL A 155 -36.46 -20.82 -10.08
CA VAL A 155 -37.78 -21.48 -10.21
C VAL A 155 -38.82 -20.67 -9.45
N SER A 156 -38.55 -20.32 -8.19
CA SER A 156 -39.48 -19.54 -7.36
C SER A 156 -39.78 -18.17 -7.96
N ILE A 157 -38.81 -17.52 -8.60
CA ILE A 157 -39.03 -16.23 -9.30
C ILE A 157 -40.04 -16.39 -10.44
N GLN A 158 -39.89 -17.41 -11.29
CA GLN A 158 -40.83 -17.63 -12.41
C GLN A 158 -42.22 -18.00 -11.92
N VAL A 159 -42.31 -18.89 -10.94
CA VAL A 159 -43.58 -19.33 -10.36
C VAL A 159 -44.29 -18.19 -9.64
N ALA A 160 -43.57 -17.37 -8.86
CA ALA A 160 -44.14 -16.23 -8.16
C ALA A 160 -44.75 -15.20 -9.14
N ASN A 161 -44.12 -14.99 -10.30
CA ASN A 161 -44.65 -14.09 -11.35
C ASN A 161 -45.98 -14.58 -11.93
N LEU A 162 -46.22 -15.90 -11.98
CA LEU A 162 -47.50 -16.47 -12.38
C LEU A 162 -48.52 -16.37 -11.25
N LEU A 163 -48.17 -16.88 -10.06
CA LEU A 163 -49.09 -16.99 -8.93
C LEU A 163 -49.62 -15.63 -8.45
N ARG A 164 -48.82 -14.56 -8.57
CA ARG A 164 -49.28 -13.20 -8.24
C ARG A 164 -50.47 -12.72 -9.07
N LEU A 165 -50.61 -13.18 -10.31
CA LEU A 165 -51.73 -12.81 -11.18
C LEU A 165 -53.05 -13.38 -10.67
N PHE A 166 -52.99 -14.50 -9.96
CA PHE A 166 -54.14 -15.19 -9.36
C PHE A 166 -54.22 -15.01 -7.84
N GLN A 167 -53.37 -14.14 -7.27
CA GLN A 167 -53.30 -13.84 -5.84
C GLN A 167 -53.03 -15.08 -4.96
N ILE A 168 -52.33 -16.09 -5.48
CA ILE A 168 -52.04 -17.32 -4.72
C ILE A 168 -50.74 -17.11 -3.91
N PRO A 169 -50.77 -17.22 -2.57
CA PRO A 169 -49.55 -17.09 -1.77
C PRO A 169 -48.62 -18.28 -1.95
N GLN A 170 -47.33 -17.99 -2.00
CA GLN A 170 -46.26 -18.97 -2.14
C GLN A 170 -45.32 -18.90 -0.94
N ILE A 171 -45.00 -20.05 -0.33
CA ILE A 171 -43.97 -20.17 0.71
C ILE A 171 -42.84 -21.07 0.20
N SER A 172 -41.68 -20.49 -0.08
CA SER A 172 -40.49 -21.30 -0.41
C SER A 172 -39.78 -21.78 0.86
N TYR A 173 -39.26 -22.99 0.80
CA TYR A 173 -38.46 -23.62 1.86
C TYR A 173 -36.95 -23.61 1.57
N ALA A 174 -36.51 -23.11 0.41
CA ALA A 174 -35.09 -23.16 0.01
C ALA A 174 -34.62 -22.05 -0.94
N SER A 175 -35.51 -21.16 -1.42
CA SER A 175 -35.12 -20.07 -2.32
C SER A 175 -34.61 -18.85 -1.54
N THR A 176 -33.30 -18.66 -1.54
CA THR A 176 -32.61 -17.68 -0.69
C THR A 176 -32.19 -16.39 -1.42
N SER A 177 -32.43 -16.26 -2.74
CA SER A 177 -32.06 -15.03 -3.48
C SER A 177 -32.69 -13.78 -2.86
N ALA A 178 -31.90 -12.72 -2.70
CA ALA A 178 -32.35 -11.44 -2.15
C ALA A 178 -33.40 -10.73 -3.03
N LYS A 179 -33.47 -11.06 -4.33
CA LYS A 179 -34.47 -10.48 -5.26
C LYS A 179 -35.91 -10.74 -4.81
N LEU A 180 -36.16 -11.88 -4.15
CA LEU A 180 -37.50 -12.31 -3.74
C LEU A 180 -38.08 -11.51 -2.56
N SER A 181 -37.25 -10.70 -1.88
CA SER A 181 -37.67 -9.81 -0.80
C SER A 181 -38.38 -8.54 -1.32
N ASP A 182 -38.26 -8.21 -2.61
CA ASP A 182 -38.90 -7.03 -3.23
C ASP A 182 -40.42 -7.21 -3.38
N LYS A 183 -41.18 -6.66 -2.43
CA LYS A 183 -42.65 -6.71 -2.41
C LYS A 183 -43.34 -5.83 -3.44
N SER A 184 -42.63 -4.98 -4.16
CA SER A 184 -43.20 -4.31 -5.33
C SER A 184 -43.39 -5.27 -6.50
N ARG A 185 -42.60 -6.37 -6.52
CA ARG A 185 -42.61 -7.38 -7.58
C ARG A 185 -43.19 -8.71 -7.14
N TYR A 186 -42.88 -9.15 -5.92
CA TYR A 186 -43.26 -10.45 -5.36
C TYR A 186 -44.13 -10.26 -4.10
N ASP A 187 -45.33 -9.71 -4.31
CA ASP A 187 -46.27 -9.28 -3.28
C ASP A 187 -46.89 -10.41 -2.46
N TYR A 188 -46.95 -11.64 -2.97
CA TYR A 188 -47.48 -12.83 -2.28
C TYR A 188 -46.44 -13.93 -2.01
N PHE A 189 -45.16 -13.60 -2.05
CA PHE A 189 -44.07 -14.55 -1.80
C PHE A 189 -43.58 -14.45 -0.34
N ALA A 190 -43.51 -15.56 0.37
CA ALA A 190 -42.83 -15.68 1.65
C ALA A 190 -41.85 -16.86 1.62
N ARG A 191 -40.97 -16.96 2.63
CA ARG A 191 -40.06 -18.10 2.76
C ARG A 191 -39.64 -18.35 4.19
N THR A 192 -39.47 -19.62 4.54
CA THR A 192 -39.01 -20.04 5.88
C THR A 192 -37.51 -19.94 6.06
N VAL A 193 -36.78 -19.66 4.97
CA VAL A 193 -35.32 -19.47 4.96
C VAL A 193 -34.96 -17.97 4.82
N PRO A 194 -33.79 -17.54 5.31
CA PRO A 194 -33.32 -16.16 5.17
C PRO A 194 -32.80 -15.82 3.75
N PRO A 195 -32.69 -14.53 3.40
CA PRO A 195 -31.99 -14.06 2.21
C PRO A 195 -30.47 -14.29 2.24
N ASP A 196 -29.87 -14.47 1.05
CA ASP A 196 -28.43 -14.66 0.82
C ASP A 196 -27.56 -13.48 1.33
N PHE A 197 -28.12 -12.29 1.54
CA PHE A 197 -27.38 -11.16 2.11
C PHE A 197 -26.78 -11.50 3.48
N TYR A 198 -27.51 -12.25 4.32
CA TYR A 198 -27.00 -12.70 5.61
C TYR A 198 -25.88 -13.73 5.47
N GLN A 199 -25.97 -14.60 4.48
CA GLN A 199 -24.93 -15.58 4.14
C GLN A 199 -23.66 -14.89 3.64
N ALA A 200 -23.79 -13.93 2.73
CA ALA A 200 -22.70 -13.10 2.23
C ALA A 200 -21.96 -12.38 3.36
N LYS A 201 -22.73 -11.80 4.30
CA LYS A 201 -22.19 -11.17 5.51
C LYS A 201 -21.41 -12.16 6.38
N ALA A 202 -22.00 -13.33 6.66
CA ALA A 202 -21.35 -14.39 7.44
C ALA A 202 -20.03 -14.86 6.79
N MET A 203 -20.03 -15.09 5.48
CA MET A 203 -18.83 -15.47 4.74
C MET A 203 -17.74 -14.40 4.82
N ALA A 204 -18.08 -13.12 4.65
CA ALA A 204 -17.12 -12.02 4.77
C ALA A 204 -16.55 -11.87 6.19
N GLU A 205 -17.34 -12.16 7.23
CA GLU A 205 -16.88 -12.20 8.63
C GLU A 205 -15.93 -13.36 8.90
N ILE A 206 -16.18 -14.54 8.31
CA ILE A 206 -15.27 -15.70 8.39
C ILE A 206 -13.91 -15.34 7.76
N LEU A 207 -13.90 -14.72 6.58
CA LEU A 207 -12.65 -14.32 5.93
C LEU A 207 -11.86 -13.32 6.80
N ARG A 208 -12.56 -12.39 7.45
CA ARG A 208 -11.95 -11.42 8.36
C ARG A 208 -11.36 -12.09 9.60
N ALA A 209 -12.02 -13.10 10.17
CA ALA A 209 -11.52 -13.83 11.33
C ALA A 209 -10.14 -14.47 11.06
N PHE A 210 -9.93 -15.00 9.84
CA PHE A 210 -8.65 -15.58 9.42
C PHE A 210 -7.67 -14.59 8.77
N ASN A 211 -7.95 -13.29 8.80
CA ASN A 211 -7.13 -12.24 8.17
C ASN A 211 -6.88 -12.46 6.66
N TRP A 212 -7.84 -13.05 5.94
CA TRP A 212 -7.75 -13.20 4.49
C TRP A 212 -8.24 -11.93 3.78
N THR A 213 -7.35 -11.30 3.02
CA THR A 213 -7.59 -9.99 2.40
C THR A 213 -7.64 -10.04 0.87
N TYR A 214 -7.27 -11.16 0.26
CA TYR A 214 -7.26 -11.35 -1.18
C TYR A 214 -7.81 -12.73 -1.55
N VAL A 215 -9.00 -12.78 -2.14
CA VAL A 215 -9.73 -14.03 -2.43
C VAL A 215 -10.24 -14.08 -3.86
N SER A 216 -10.48 -15.27 -4.40
CA SER A 216 -11.18 -15.43 -5.69
C SER A 216 -12.63 -15.83 -5.45
N THR A 217 -13.50 -15.59 -6.42
CA THR A 217 -14.93 -15.92 -6.31
C THR A 217 -15.41 -16.73 -7.50
N VAL A 218 -16.32 -17.67 -7.26
CA VAL A 218 -17.00 -18.43 -8.32
C VAL A 218 -18.50 -18.51 -8.04
N ALA A 219 -19.31 -18.17 -9.04
CA ALA A 219 -20.77 -18.15 -8.94
C ALA A 219 -21.47 -18.98 -10.03
N SER A 220 -22.57 -19.63 -9.68
CA SER A 220 -23.45 -20.27 -10.66
C SER A 220 -24.25 -19.22 -11.41
N GLU A 221 -24.40 -19.36 -12.73
CA GLU A 221 -25.29 -18.49 -13.49
C GLU A 221 -26.76 -18.66 -13.04
N GLY A 222 -27.44 -17.53 -12.90
CA GLY A 222 -28.81 -17.44 -12.44
C GLY A 222 -28.95 -16.63 -11.15
N ASP A 223 -30.18 -16.39 -10.75
CA ASP A 223 -30.49 -15.43 -9.69
C ASP A 223 -29.92 -15.79 -8.31
N TYR A 224 -29.62 -17.06 -8.02
CA TYR A 224 -28.98 -17.44 -6.77
C TYR A 224 -27.49 -17.05 -6.74
N GLY A 225 -26.68 -17.66 -7.63
CA GLY A 225 -25.23 -17.48 -7.59
C GLY A 225 -24.78 -16.05 -7.86
N GLU A 226 -25.40 -15.38 -8.84
CA GLU A 226 -25.02 -14.01 -9.20
C GLU A 226 -25.38 -12.99 -8.12
N THR A 227 -26.58 -13.07 -7.54
CA THR A 227 -26.98 -12.10 -6.50
C THR A 227 -26.30 -12.37 -5.17
N GLY A 228 -26.06 -13.65 -4.86
CA GLY A 228 -25.30 -14.05 -3.67
C GLY A 228 -23.85 -13.56 -3.74
N ILE A 229 -23.18 -13.74 -4.87
CA ILE A 229 -21.80 -13.26 -5.00
C ILE A 229 -21.71 -11.74 -5.05
N GLU A 230 -22.65 -11.05 -5.69
CA GLU A 230 -22.71 -9.59 -5.69
C GLU A 230 -22.87 -9.03 -4.27
N ALA A 231 -23.75 -9.64 -3.46
CA ALA A 231 -23.89 -9.29 -2.05
C ALA A 231 -22.59 -9.55 -1.25
N PHE A 232 -21.92 -10.67 -1.52
CA PHE A 232 -20.62 -10.98 -0.91
C PHE A 232 -19.54 -9.97 -1.29
N GLU A 233 -19.43 -9.59 -2.56
CA GLU A 233 -18.46 -8.59 -3.03
C GLU A 233 -18.65 -7.23 -2.33
N GLN A 234 -19.91 -6.85 -2.05
CA GLN A 234 -20.21 -5.64 -1.28
C GLN A 234 -19.76 -5.77 0.18
N GLU A 235 -20.10 -6.87 0.85
CA GLU A 235 -19.71 -7.12 2.25
C GLU A 235 -18.20 -7.28 2.44
N ALA A 236 -17.51 -7.82 1.42
CA ALA A 236 -16.06 -7.94 1.35
C ALA A 236 -15.38 -6.55 1.26
N ARG A 237 -15.89 -5.67 0.39
CA ARG A 237 -15.39 -4.28 0.26
C ARG A 237 -15.51 -3.50 1.57
N LEU A 238 -16.62 -3.66 2.29
CA LEU A 238 -16.82 -3.02 3.61
C LEU A 238 -15.81 -3.49 4.67
N ARG A 239 -15.15 -4.63 4.45
CA ARG A 239 -14.18 -5.25 5.36
C ARG A 239 -12.75 -5.22 4.82
N ASN A 240 -12.47 -4.42 3.79
CA ASN A 240 -11.17 -4.30 3.12
C ASN A 240 -10.64 -5.63 2.53
N ILE A 241 -11.54 -6.46 1.99
CA ILE A 241 -11.20 -7.73 1.33
C ILE A 241 -11.35 -7.56 -0.18
N CYS A 242 -10.27 -7.78 -0.93
CA CYS A 242 -10.25 -7.70 -2.38
C CYS A 242 -10.60 -9.01 -3.07
N ILE A 243 -11.11 -8.86 -4.29
CA ILE A 243 -11.44 -9.96 -5.19
C ILE A 243 -10.40 -10.03 -6.30
N ALA A 244 -9.66 -11.13 -6.37
CA ALA A 244 -8.57 -11.35 -7.33
C ALA A 244 -9.08 -11.66 -8.74
N THR A 245 -10.12 -12.49 -8.81
CA THR A 245 -10.90 -12.77 -10.02
C THR A 245 -12.31 -13.21 -9.61
N SER A 246 -13.28 -12.99 -10.48
CA SER A 246 -14.68 -13.35 -10.31
C SER A 246 -15.13 -14.15 -11.52
N GLU A 247 -15.30 -15.46 -11.33
CA GLU A 247 -15.61 -16.41 -12.40
C GLU A 247 -17.05 -16.91 -12.29
N LYS A 248 -17.65 -17.30 -13.42
CA LYS A 248 -19.01 -17.83 -13.47
C LYS A 248 -19.06 -19.20 -14.14
N VAL A 249 -19.97 -20.04 -13.66
CA VAL A 249 -20.25 -21.37 -14.23
C VAL A 249 -21.74 -21.51 -14.53
N GLY A 250 -22.13 -21.84 -15.77
CA GLY A 250 -23.56 -22.03 -16.07
C GLY A 250 -24.01 -21.95 -17.54
N ARG A 251 -25.35 -21.86 -17.69
CA ARG A 251 -26.33 -22.12 -18.78
C ARG A 251 -25.91 -22.45 -20.22
N SER A 252 -24.77 -22.01 -20.75
CA SER A 252 -24.31 -22.34 -22.13
C SER A 252 -23.08 -23.25 -22.20
N ASN A 253 -22.43 -23.50 -21.05
CA ASN A 253 -21.12 -24.15 -20.95
C ASN A 253 -21.13 -25.46 -20.16
N ALA A 254 -22.19 -26.27 -20.27
CA ALA A 254 -22.31 -27.59 -19.62
C ALA A 254 -21.28 -28.64 -20.10
N LYS A 255 -20.23 -28.23 -20.81
CA LYS A 255 -19.10 -29.10 -21.17
C LYS A 255 -18.11 -29.10 -20.01
N ARG A 256 -17.62 -30.29 -19.62
CA ARG A 256 -16.58 -30.48 -18.59
C ARG A 256 -15.36 -29.57 -18.77
N SER A 257 -15.04 -29.20 -20.01
CA SER A 257 -13.95 -28.27 -20.34
C SER A 257 -14.12 -26.86 -19.77
N SER A 258 -15.35 -26.41 -19.51
CA SER A 258 -15.61 -25.07 -18.96
C SER A 258 -15.20 -24.97 -17.49
N TYR A 259 -15.52 -25.98 -16.69
CA TYR A 259 -15.11 -26.01 -15.28
C TYR A 259 -13.59 -26.04 -15.16
N GLU A 260 -12.90 -26.77 -16.04
CA GLU A 260 -11.44 -26.76 -16.09
C GLU A 260 -10.88 -25.40 -16.52
N ALA A 261 -11.55 -24.65 -17.40
CA ALA A 261 -11.14 -23.31 -17.76
C ALA A 261 -11.21 -22.36 -16.55
N VAL A 262 -12.29 -22.42 -15.77
CA VAL A 262 -12.44 -21.66 -14.52
C VAL A 262 -11.32 -21.98 -13.53
N VAL A 263 -11.03 -23.27 -13.29
CA VAL A 263 -9.91 -23.67 -12.42
C VAL A 263 -8.57 -23.13 -12.93
N ARG A 264 -8.33 -23.14 -14.26
CA ARG A 264 -7.12 -22.53 -14.84
C ARG A 264 -7.05 -21.02 -14.64
N GLN A 265 -8.18 -20.30 -14.66
CA GLN A 265 -8.21 -18.87 -14.34
C GLN A 265 -7.86 -18.62 -12.86
N LEU A 266 -8.42 -19.42 -11.95
CA LEU A 266 -8.09 -19.35 -10.52
C LEU A 266 -6.59 -19.59 -10.27
N LEU A 267 -5.99 -20.56 -10.96
CA LEU A 267 -4.54 -20.85 -10.86
C LEU A 267 -3.64 -19.71 -11.36
N GLN A 268 -4.14 -18.78 -12.18
CA GLN A 268 -3.37 -17.59 -12.60
C GLN A 268 -3.19 -16.57 -11.46
N LYS A 269 -3.94 -16.70 -10.36
CA LYS A 269 -3.87 -15.83 -9.17
C LYS A 269 -3.34 -16.61 -7.95
N PRO A 270 -2.06 -16.99 -7.91
CA PRO A 270 -1.52 -17.89 -6.88
C PRO A 270 -1.62 -17.33 -5.46
N ASN A 271 -1.62 -16.01 -5.29
CA ASN A 271 -1.74 -15.33 -4.00
C ASN A 271 -3.17 -15.40 -3.42
N ALA A 272 -4.18 -15.66 -4.25
CA ALA A 272 -5.56 -15.88 -3.82
C ALA A 272 -5.80 -17.37 -3.57
N ARG A 273 -5.37 -17.85 -2.39
CA ARG A 273 -5.50 -19.27 -2.00
C ARG A 273 -6.93 -19.66 -1.63
N VAL A 274 -7.73 -18.69 -1.19
CA VAL A 274 -9.12 -18.89 -0.77
C VAL A 274 -10.06 -18.57 -1.93
N VAL A 275 -11.00 -19.49 -2.18
CA VAL A 275 -12.00 -19.37 -3.23
C VAL A 275 -13.40 -19.44 -2.61
N VAL A 276 -14.16 -18.36 -2.78
CA VAL A 276 -15.52 -18.19 -2.27
C VAL A 276 -16.53 -18.69 -3.29
N LEU A 277 -17.42 -19.60 -2.89
CA LEU A 277 -18.33 -20.31 -3.78
C LEU A 277 -19.82 -19.99 -3.49
N PHE A 278 -20.46 -19.33 -4.45
CA PHE A 278 -21.92 -19.21 -4.54
C PHE A 278 -22.46 -20.10 -5.66
N LEU A 279 -22.34 -21.41 -5.43
CA LEU A 279 -22.64 -22.44 -6.42
C LEU A 279 -23.84 -23.28 -6.01
N ARG A 280 -24.58 -23.77 -7.02
CA ARG A 280 -25.51 -24.89 -6.85
C ARG A 280 -24.71 -26.17 -6.62
N SER A 281 -25.31 -27.18 -5.97
CA SER A 281 -24.68 -28.49 -5.72
C SER A 281 -24.02 -29.10 -6.94
N ASP A 282 -24.74 -29.08 -8.05
CA ASP A 282 -24.36 -29.80 -9.27
C ASP A 282 -23.11 -29.14 -9.87
N ASP A 283 -23.08 -27.80 -9.85
CA ASP A 283 -21.96 -27.00 -10.33
C ASP A 283 -20.76 -27.11 -9.36
N ALA A 284 -21.00 -27.17 -8.04
CA ALA A 284 -19.96 -27.36 -7.03
C ALA A 284 -19.26 -28.71 -7.20
N ARG A 285 -20.02 -29.79 -7.40
CA ARG A 285 -19.49 -31.14 -7.62
C ARG A 285 -18.63 -31.21 -8.89
N GLU A 286 -19.08 -30.62 -9.99
CA GLU A 286 -18.32 -30.61 -11.24
C GLU A 286 -17.07 -29.73 -11.15
N LEU A 287 -17.12 -28.61 -10.42
CA LEU A 287 -15.96 -27.75 -10.17
C LEU A 287 -14.91 -28.46 -9.31
N LEU A 288 -15.31 -29.14 -8.23
CA LEU A 288 -14.41 -29.96 -7.41
C LEU A 288 -13.78 -31.08 -8.25
N GLY A 289 -14.59 -31.76 -9.06
CA GLY A 289 -14.08 -32.77 -10.00
C GLY A 289 -13.05 -32.19 -10.98
N ALA A 290 -13.25 -30.97 -11.47
CA ALA A 290 -12.29 -30.29 -12.34
C ALA A 290 -10.99 -29.92 -11.60
N ALA A 291 -11.09 -29.44 -10.36
CA ALA A 291 -9.93 -29.15 -9.52
C ALA A 291 -9.11 -30.42 -9.24
N THR A 292 -9.77 -31.54 -8.92
CA THR A 292 -9.11 -32.85 -8.74
C THR A 292 -8.36 -33.30 -10.01
N ARG A 293 -9.00 -33.18 -11.19
CA ARG A 293 -8.37 -33.57 -12.48
C ARG A 293 -7.13 -32.72 -12.81
N LEU A 294 -7.15 -31.45 -12.45
CA LEU A 294 -6.05 -30.52 -12.68
C LEU A 294 -5.03 -30.50 -11.53
N ASN A 295 -5.22 -31.35 -10.51
CA ASN A 295 -4.40 -31.39 -9.29
C ASN A 295 -4.23 -29.99 -8.65
N ALA A 296 -5.32 -29.21 -8.65
CA ALA A 296 -5.36 -27.87 -8.08
C ALA A 296 -5.82 -27.92 -6.62
N SER A 297 -5.12 -27.20 -5.75
CA SER A 297 -5.42 -27.10 -4.32
C SER A 297 -5.80 -25.68 -3.97
N PHE A 298 -7.01 -25.50 -3.43
CA PHE A 298 -7.56 -24.25 -2.95
C PHE A 298 -8.24 -24.49 -1.61
N LEU A 299 -8.38 -23.43 -0.82
CA LEU A 299 -9.28 -23.45 0.33
C LEU A 299 -10.66 -22.95 -0.10
N TRP A 300 -11.68 -23.79 0.06
CA TRP A 300 -13.04 -23.45 -0.35
C TRP A 300 -13.82 -22.83 0.82
N VAL A 301 -14.48 -21.70 0.56
CA VAL A 301 -15.49 -21.13 1.47
C VAL A 301 -16.82 -21.12 0.72
N ALA A 302 -17.75 -22.01 1.08
CA ALA A 302 -18.94 -22.27 0.28
C ALA A 302 -20.25 -21.90 0.99
N SER A 303 -21.21 -21.43 0.19
CA SER A 303 -22.61 -21.22 0.57
C SER A 303 -23.35 -22.55 0.84
N ASP A 304 -24.61 -22.46 1.27
CA ASP A 304 -25.51 -23.56 1.62
C ASP A 304 -26.00 -24.38 0.43
N GLY A 305 -25.67 -23.95 -0.79
CA GLY A 305 -25.76 -24.78 -1.99
C GLY A 305 -24.86 -26.02 -1.90
N TRP A 306 -23.72 -25.91 -1.21
CA TRP A 306 -22.88 -27.02 -0.77
C TRP A 306 -23.34 -27.55 0.59
N GLY A 307 -23.40 -26.69 1.61
CA GLY A 307 -23.79 -27.09 2.97
C GLY A 307 -22.89 -28.21 3.54
N ALA A 308 -23.48 -29.15 4.28
CA ALA A 308 -22.80 -30.31 4.85
C ALA A 308 -23.15 -31.63 4.12
N GLN A 309 -23.37 -31.58 2.80
CA GLN A 309 -23.80 -32.75 2.01
C GLN A 309 -22.62 -33.62 1.56
N GLU A 310 -22.63 -34.90 1.94
CA GLU A 310 -21.62 -35.89 1.50
C GLU A 310 -21.70 -36.23 0.00
N SER A 311 -22.89 -36.10 -0.60
CA SER A 311 -23.11 -36.42 -2.03
C SER A 311 -22.36 -35.51 -3.00
N ILE A 312 -22.00 -34.30 -2.58
CA ILE A 312 -21.27 -33.29 -3.40
C ILE A 312 -19.77 -33.61 -3.45
N ILE A 313 -19.22 -34.06 -2.33
CA ILE A 313 -17.78 -34.28 -2.13
C ILE A 313 -17.32 -35.69 -2.48
N LYS A 314 -18.25 -36.65 -2.61
CA LYS A 314 -17.95 -38.05 -2.93
C LYS A 314 -17.05 -38.19 -4.16
N GLY A 315 -15.84 -38.74 -3.96
CA GLY A 315 -14.79 -38.91 -4.96
C GLY A 315 -13.84 -37.72 -5.13
N ASN A 316 -14.01 -36.64 -4.37
CA ASN A 316 -13.19 -35.42 -4.37
C ASN A 316 -12.77 -35.01 -2.94
N GLU A 317 -12.70 -35.96 -2.01
CA GLU A 317 -12.52 -35.71 -0.58
C GLU A 317 -11.20 -34.98 -0.28
N ILE A 318 -10.12 -35.35 -0.98
CA ILE A 318 -8.80 -34.72 -0.80
C ILE A 318 -8.84 -33.25 -1.26
N THR A 319 -9.54 -32.95 -2.34
CA THR A 319 -9.66 -31.60 -2.89
C THR A 319 -10.54 -30.69 -2.03
N ALA A 320 -11.49 -31.28 -1.29
CA ALA A 320 -12.37 -30.58 -0.36
C ALA A 320 -11.76 -30.42 1.06
N ASP A 321 -10.61 -31.03 1.35
CA ASP A 321 -9.95 -30.98 2.67
C ASP A 321 -9.68 -29.53 3.10
N GLY A 322 -10.15 -29.17 4.30
CA GLY A 322 -10.10 -27.82 4.84
C GLY A 322 -11.24 -26.89 4.42
N ALA A 323 -12.18 -27.33 3.57
CA ALA A 323 -13.29 -26.48 3.14
C ALA A 323 -14.14 -25.99 4.33
N ILE A 324 -14.53 -24.72 4.31
CA ILE A 324 -15.47 -24.13 5.27
C ILE A 324 -16.79 -23.93 4.54
N THR A 325 -17.87 -24.51 5.04
CA THR A 325 -19.19 -24.42 4.41
C THR A 325 -20.21 -23.86 5.39
N LEU A 326 -21.16 -23.09 4.86
CA LEU A 326 -22.28 -22.60 5.62
C LEU A 326 -23.49 -23.47 5.32
N GLU A 327 -24.27 -23.77 6.33
CA GLU A 327 -25.57 -24.42 6.19
C GLU A 327 -26.60 -23.65 7.00
N LEU A 328 -27.85 -23.62 6.55
CA LEU A 328 -28.93 -23.02 7.32
C LEU A 328 -29.06 -23.74 8.67
N ALA A 329 -29.22 -22.98 9.76
CA ALA A 329 -29.36 -23.55 11.09
C ALA A 329 -30.68 -24.36 11.17
N ALA A 330 -30.56 -25.67 11.05
CA ALA A 330 -31.66 -26.62 11.11
C ALA A 330 -31.43 -27.65 12.21
N HIS A 331 -32.51 -28.20 12.74
CA HIS A 331 -32.45 -29.35 13.63
C HIS A 331 -32.98 -30.60 12.91
N PRO A 332 -32.42 -31.79 13.22
CA PRO A 332 -33.00 -33.04 12.75
C PRO A 332 -34.44 -33.22 13.23
N ILE A 333 -35.26 -33.93 12.46
CA ILE A 333 -36.63 -34.33 12.84
C ILE A 333 -36.68 -35.87 12.93
N PRO A 334 -36.42 -36.46 14.11
CA PRO A 334 -36.37 -37.92 14.27
C PRO A 334 -37.69 -38.63 13.90
N GLU A 335 -38.82 -37.94 14.06
CA GLU A 335 -40.15 -38.42 13.64
C GLU A 335 -40.21 -38.63 12.13
N PHE A 336 -39.67 -37.69 11.35
CA PHE A 336 -39.62 -37.79 9.90
C PHE A 336 -38.68 -38.93 9.48
N ASN A 337 -37.53 -39.07 10.14
CA ASN A 337 -36.58 -40.14 9.84
C ASN A 337 -37.24 -41.52 10.00
N ARG A 338 -37.94 -41.74 11.13
CA ARG A 338 -38.71 -42.97 11.37
C ARG A 338 -39.82 -43.19 10.33
N TYR A 339 -40.51 -42.11 9.96
CA TYR A 339 -41.53 -42.16 8.91
C TYR A 339 -40.91 -42.60 7.57
N PHE A 340 -39.85 -41.94 7.11
CA PHE A 340 -39.23 -42.22 5.82
C PHE A 340 -38.61 -43.62 5.74
N GLN A 341 -37.96 -44.08 6.81
CA GLN A 341 -37.39 -45.44 6.91
C GLN A 341 -38.47 -46.53 6.91
N SER A 342 -39.70 -46.21 7.35
CA SER A 342 -40.82 -47.17 7.31
C SER A 342 -41.43 -47.35 5.92
N LEU A 343 -41.10 -46.47 4.97
CA LEU A 343 -41.63 -46.53 3.60
C LEU A 343 -40.94 -47.62 2.78
N ASN A 344 -41.72 -48.25 1.91
CA ASN A 344 -41.27 -49.21 0.92
C ASN A 344 -42.16 -49.15 -0.33
N PRO A 345 -41.73 -49.71 -1.48
CA PRO A 345 -42.51 -49.67 -2.72
C PRO A 345 -43.88 -50.35 -2.65
N LEU A 346 -44.12 -51.19 -1.63
CA LEU A 346 -45.38 -51.91 -1.41
C LEU A 346 -46.38 -51.14 -0.57
N ASN A 347 -45.93 -50.23 0.31
CA ASN A 347 -46.82 -49.42 1.15
C ASN A 347 -47.02 -47.99 0.63
N ASN A 348 -46.05 -47.44 -0.10
CA ASN A 348 -46.11 -46.07 -0.60
C ASN A 348 -46.68 -46.02 -2.03
N HIS A 349 -47.99 -46.19 -2.14
CA HIS A 349 -48.69 -46.07 -3.44
C HIS A 349 -49.04 -44.62 -3.81
N ARG A 350 -49.03 -43.70 -2.84
CA ARG A 350 -49.38 -42.29 -3.06
C ARG A 350 -48.31 -41.50 -3.81
N ASN A 351 -47.04 -41.95 -3.75
CA ASN A 351 -45.93 -41.30 -4.44
C ASN A 351 -45.54 -42.10 -5.70
N PRO A 352 -45.84 -41.59 -6.91
CA PRO A 352 -45.57 -42.30 -8.16
C PRO A 352 -44.08 -42.41 -8.49
N TRP A 353 -43.22 -41.57 -7.89
CA TRP A 353 -41.78 -41.57 -8.12
C TRP A 353 -41.00 -42.43 -7.12
N TYR A 354 -41.65 -42.95 -6.08
CA TYR A 354 -40.97 -43.72 -5.03
C TYR A 354 -40.39 -45.05 -5.54
N LYS A 355 -41.03 -45.66 -6.54
CA LYS A 355 -40.53 -46.88 -7.20
C LYS A 355 -39.24 -46.61 -7.97
N ASP A 356 -39.21 -45.54 -8.76
CA ASP A 356 -38.03 -45.14 -9.53
C ASP A 356 -36.86 -44.79 -8.61
N PHE A 357 -37.16 -44.08 -7.51
CA PHE A 357 -36.20 -43.82 -6.44
C PHE A 357 -35.60 -45.11 -5.88
N TRP A 358 -36.43 -46.10 -5.56
CA TRP A 358 -35.99 -47.38 -5.01
C TRP A 358 -35.08 -48.15 -5.98
N GLU A 359 -35.48 -48.24 -7.25
CA GLU A 359 -34.71 -48.89 -8.31
C GLU A 359 -33.39 -48.17 -8.61
N GLN A 360 -33.35 -46.84 -8.45
CA GLN A 360 -32.14 -46.04 -8.60
C GLN A 360 -31.21 -46.21 -7.40
N LYS A 361 -31.73 -46.18 -6.17
CA LYS A 361 -30.95 -46.29 -4.94
C LYS A 361 -30.28 -47.65 -4.80
N PHE A 362 -31.05 -48.73 -5.00
CA PHE A 362 -30.57 -50.10 -4.83
C PHE A 362 -30.07 -50.75 -6.13
N GLN A 363 -30.09 -50.02 -7.26
CA GLN A 363 -29.63 -50.51 -8.57
C GLN A 363 -30.27 -51.85 -8.98
N CYS A 364 -31.56 -51.99 -8.71
CA CYS A 364 -32.36 -53.19 -8.96
C CYS A 364 -33.65 -52.86 -9.75
N SER A 365 -34.39 -53.86 -10.20
CA SER A 365 -35.68 -53.74 -10.89
C SER A 365 -36.81 -54.33 -10.03
N LEU A 366 -37.89 -53.58 -9.84
CA LEU A 366 -39.13 -54.01 -9.18
C LEU A 366 -40.08 -54.71 -10.16
N SER A 367 -39.92 -54.49 -11.47
CA SER A 367 -40.71 -55.16 -12.51
C SER A 367 -40.11 -56.52 -12.88
N THR A 368 -40.96 -57.55 -12.92
CA THR A 368 -40.65 -58.89 -13.46
C THR A 368 -40.76 -58.97 -14.98
N THR A 369 -41.21 -57.91 -15.66
CA THR A 369 -41.34 -57.86 -17.14
C THR A 369 -40.21 -57.05 -17.75
N SER A 370 -39.12 -57.73 -18.11
CA SER A 370 -38.06 -57.18 -18.96
C SER A 370 -38.57 -57.03 -20.39
N HIS A 371 -39.01 -55.83 -20.78
CA HIS A 371 -38.98 -55.48 -22.20
C HIS A 371 -37.53 -55.18 -22.58
N ALA A 372 -36.92 -56.17 -23.23
CA ALA A 372 -35.57 -56.13 -23.73
C ALA A 372 -35.43 -55.02 -24.79
N GLY A 373 -34.92 -53.86 -24.35
CA GLY A 373 -34.41 -52.79 -25.19
C GLY A 373 -33.01 -52.41 -24.72
N ALA A 374 -31.99 -52.84 -25.47
CA ALA A 374 -30.58 -52.44 -25.46
C ALA A 374 -30.06 -51.65 -24.22
N GLY A 375 -29.94 -52.32 -23.07
CA GLY A 375 -29.27 -51.84 -21.87
C GLY A 375 -29.15 -52.98 -20.85
N THR A 376 -28.05 -53.04 -20.08
CA THR A 376 -27.80 -54.10 -19.08
C THR A 376 -28.99 -54.26 -18.12
N ALA A 377 -29.67 -55.40 -18.18
CA ALA A 377 -30.83 -55.67 -17.34
C ALA A 377 -30.43 -55.66 -15.85
N LYS A 378 -31.07 -54.80 -15.05
CA LYS A 378 -30.86 -54.74 -13.59
C LYS A 378 -31.37 -56.02 -12.91
N PRO A 379 -30.70 -56.51 -11.85
CA PRO A 379 -31.18 -57.66 -11.08
C PRO A 379 -32.51 -57.34 -10.37
N PRO A 380 -33.33 -58.37 -10.05
CA PRO A 380 -34.54 -58.16 -9.26
C PRO A 380 -34.20 -57.65 -7.85
N CYS A 381 -35.02 -56.76 -7.30
CA CYS A 381 -34.82 -56.23 -5.94
C CYS A 381 -35.06 -57.31 -4.86
N ASP A 382 -34.16 -57.42 -3.88
CA ASP A 382 -34.36 -58.29 -2.71
C ASP A 382 -35.48 -57.72 -1.81
N PRO A 383 -36.50 -58.51 -1.43
CA PRO A 383 -37.56 -58.09 -0.51
C PRO A 383 -37.08 -57.58 0.86
N LYS A 384 -35.85 -57.91 1.27
CA LYS A 384 -35.26 -57.46 2.54
C LYS A 384 -34.58 -56.10 2.47
N LEU A 385 -34.49 -55.49 1.29
CA LEU A 385 -33.94 -54.14 1.15
C LEU A 385 -34.78 -53.15 1.97
N ALA A 386 -34.09 -52.31 2.73
CA ALA A 386 -34.70 -51.28 3.55
C ALA A 386 -33.85 -50.01 3.49
N VAL A 387 -34.52 -48.87 3.65
CA VAL A 387 -33.85 -47.61 3.95
C VAL A 387 -33.62 -47.57 5.46
N ASP A 388 -32.36 -47.62 5.87
CA ASP A 388 -31.94 -47.70 7.27
C ASP A 388 -30.83 -46.68 7.58
N ASP A 389 -30.40 -46.60 8.83
CA ASP A 389 -29.37 -45.64 9.28
C ASP A 389 -28.02 -45.79 8.55
N SER A 390 -27.76 -46.92 7.86
CA SER A 390 -26.52 -47.12 7.11
C SER A 390 -26.53 -46.47 5.73
N ASN A 391 -27.72 -46.23 5.17
CA ASN A 391 -27.90 -45.73 3.81
C ASN A 391 -28.83 -44.51 3.72
N PHE A 392 -29.33 -44.01 4.85
CA PHE A 392 -30.21 -42.84 4.94
C PHE A 392 -29.49 -41.67 5.60
N GLU A 393 -29.36 -40.58 4.86
CA GLU A 393 -28.87 -39.30 5.36
C GLU A 393 -30.01 -38.28 5.26
N PRO A 394 -30.52 -37.75 6.39
CA PRO A 394 -31.62 -36.80 6.37
C PRO A 394 -31.15 -35.43 5.86
N GLU A 395 -31.84 -34.90 4.85
CA GLU A 395 -31.49 -33.61 4.27
C GLU A 395 -31.78 -32.44 5.24
N SER A 396 -30.85 -31.49 5.33
CA SER A 396 -30.89 -30.43 6.34
C SER A 396 -32.08 -29.47 6.20
N LYS A 397 -32.67 -29.33 5.00
CA LYS A 397 -33.80 -28.42 4.75
C LYS A 397 -35.18 -29.04 4.95
N ILE A 398 -35.29 -30.30 5.40
CA ILE A 398 -36.56 -30.94 5.77
C ILE A 398 -37.34 -30.09 6.78
N MET A 399 -36.66 -29.55 7.79
CA MET A 399 -37.27 -28.68 8.80
C MET A 399 -37.97 -27.47 8.18
N PHE A 400 -37.36 -26.83 7.17
CA PHE A 400 -37.93 -25.66 6.52
C PHE A 400 -39.16 -25.99 5.66
N VAL A 401 -39.22 -27.19 5.08
CA VAL A 401 -40.42 -27.69 4.38
C VAL A 401 -41.57 -27.88 5.36
N VAL A 402 -41.33 -28.59 6.46
CA VAL A 402 -42.33 -28.82 7.51
C VAL A 402 -42.82 -27.47 8.07
N ASN A 403 -41.89 -26.55 8.39
CA ASN A 403 -42.23 -25.21 8.87
C ASN A 403 -43.09 -24.42 7.87
N ALA A 404 -42.84 -24.57 6.56
CA ALA A 404 -43.62 -23.88 5.53
C ALA A 404 -45.08 -24.39 5.48
N VAL A 405 -45.26 -25.71 5.56
CA VAL A 405 -46.60 -26.33 5.61
C VAL A 405 -47.35 -25.91 6.88
N TYR A 406 -46.69 -25.97 8.04
CA TYR A 406 -47.28 -25.53 9.31
C TYR A 406 -47.59 -24.02 9.32
N ALA A 407 -46.74 -23.19 8.71
CA ALA A 407 -47.01 -21.75 8.59
C ALA A 407 -48.29 -21.49 7.78
N MET A 408 -48.47 -22.19 6.65
CA MET A 408 -49.70 -22.11 5.87
C MET A 408 -50.90 -22.60 6.68
N ALA A 409 -50.78 -23.74 7.36
CA ALA A 409 -51.87 -24.30 8.19
C ALA A 409 -52.26 -23.38 9.35
N HIS A 410 -51.29 -22.74 10.03
CA HIS A 410 -51.56 -21.75 11.07
C HIS A 410 -52.23 -20.47 10.51
N ALA A 411 -51.82 -20.02 9.31
CA ALA A 411 -52.46 -18.89 8.65
C ALA A 411 -53.92 -19.21 8.29
N LEU A 412 -54.16 -20.36 7.68
CA LEU A 412 -55.51 -20.86 7.37
C LEU A 412 -56.35 -21.06 8.63
N HIS A 413 -55.76 -21.56 9.73
CA HIS A 413 -56.46 -21.73 10.99
C HIS A 413 -56.90 -20.39 11.59
N ARG A 414 -56.01 -19.39 11.61
CA ARG A 414 -56.37 -18.05 12.08
C ARG A 414 -57.42 -17.40 11.19
N MET A 415 -57.33 -17.58 9.88
CA MET A 415 -58.35 -17.13 8.93
C MET A 415 -59.70 -17.80 9.20
N GLN A 416 -59.72 -19.12 9.43
CA GLN A 416 -60.91 -19.87 9.78
C GLN A 416 -61.55 -19.37 11.08
N ARG A 417 -60.75 -19.20 12.15
CA ARG A 417 -61.26 -18.68 13.42
C ARG A 417 -61.82 -17.27 13.30
N THR A 418 -61.27 -16.46 12.39
CA THR A 418 -61.69 -15.07 12.18
C THR A 418 -62.95 -14.96 11.31
N LEU A 419 -63.04 -15.77 10.24
CA LEU A 419 -64.13 -15.69 9.27
C LEU A 419 -65.30 -16.63 9.58
N CYS A 420 -65.02 -17.78 10.19
CA CYS A 420 -65.98 -18.84 10.48
C CYS A 420 -66.15 -19.04 12.00
N ALA A 421 -66.34 -17.96 12.77
CA ALA A 421 -66.37 -18.00 14.24
C ALA A 421 -67.38 -19.01 14.85
N ASN A 422 -68.46 -19.34 14.12
CA ASN A 422 -69.56 -20.20 14.59
C ASN A 422 -69.44 -21.67 14.18
N THR A 423 -68.38 -22.09 13.47
CA THR A 423 -68.23 -23.47 12.99
C THR A 423 -66.77 -23.91 13.00
N THR A 424 -66.55 -25.21 13.16
CA THR A 424 -65.25 -25.85 12.96
C THR A 424 -65.06 -26.32 11.52
N ARG A 425 -66.08 -26.26 10.66
CA ARG A 425 -65.95 -26.57 9.22
C ARG A 425 -65.64 -25.31 8.41
N LEU A 426 -65.40 -25.47 7.11
CA LEU A 426 -65.31 -24.34 6.20
C LEU A 426 -66.68 -23.68 6.03
N CYS A 427 -66.74 -22.35 6.21
CA CYS A 427 -67.89 -21.54 5.88
C CYS A 427 -67.79 -20.97 4.46
N ASP A 428 -68.90 -20.44 3.93
CA ASP A 428 -68.94 -19.92 2.55
C ASP A 428 -67.92 -18.81 2.28
N ALA A 429 -67.60 -18.01 3.30
CA ALA A 429 -66.56 -16.98 3.22
C ALA A 429 -65.14 -17.52 2.98
N MET A 430 -64.91 -18.82 3.20
CA MET A 430 -63.65 -19.50 2.91
C MET A 430 -63.72 -20.45 1.70
N ARG A 431 -64.89 -20.65 1.09
CA ARG A 431 -65.01 -21.45 -0.15
C ARG A 431 -64.34 -20.77 -1.34
N SER A 432 -64.34 -19.44 -1.37
CA SER A 432 -63.53 -18.63 -2.30
C SER A 432 -62.45 -17.89 -1.52
N LEU A 433 -61.25 -18.47 -1.43
CA LEU A 433 -60.14 -17.87 -0.68
C LEU A 433 -59.66 -16.56 -1.33
N ASP A 434 -59.70 -15.47 -0.56
CA ASP A 434 -58.98 -14.24 -0.89
C ASP A 434 -57.51 -14.40 -0.50
N GLY A 435 -56.69 -14.79 -1.48
CA GLY A 435 -55.27 -15.06 -1.24
C GLY A 435 -54.46 -13.81 -0.88
N LYS A 436 -54.91 -12.61 -1.27
CA LYS A 436 -54.31 -11.35 -0.82
C LYS A 436 -54.50 -11.16 0.68
N ARG A 437 -55.71 -11.42 1.16
CA ARG A 437 -56.04 -11.37 2.58
C ARG A 437 -55.31 -12.46 3.37
N LEU A 438 -55.30 -13.69 2.85
CA LEU A 438 -54.55 -14.81 3.44
C LEU A 438 -53.08 -14.45 3.66
N TYR A 439 -52.44 -13.85 2.66
CA TYR A 439 -51.04 -13.45 2.76
C TYR A 439 -50.81 -12.30 3.76
N ARG A 440 -51.49 -11.16 3.56
CA ARG A 440 -51.19 -9.92 4.30
C ARG A 440 -51.67 -9.96 5.75
N ASP A 441 -52.87 -10.48 5.98
CA ASP A 441 -53.50 -10.38 7.31
C ASP A 441 -53.12 -11.57 8.19
N PHE A 442 -52.92 -12.76 7.59
CA PHE A 442 -52.73 -14.00 8.36
C PHE A 442 -51.31 -14.57 8.23
N LEU A 443 -50.79 -14.76 7.01
CA LEU A 443 -49.52 -15.43 6.78
C LEU A 443 -48.33 -14.64 7.35
N LEU A 444 -48.20 -13.35 7.05
CA LEU A 444 -47.09 -12.52 7.56
C LEU A 444 -47.10 -12.38 9.09
N HIS A 445 -48.23 -12.60 9.75
CA HIS A 445 -48.37 -12.48 11.20
C HIS A 445 -48.30 -13.81 11.96
N VAL A 446 -47.95 -14.92 11.29
CA VAL A 446 -47.75 -16.20 11.98
C VAL A 446 -46.60 -16.10 12.98
N ASN A 447 -46.82 -16.68 14.15
CA ASN A 447 -45.83 -16.79 15.21
C ASN A 447 -46.17 -18.05 16.00
N PHE A 448 -45.38 -19.09 15.83
CA PHE A 448 -45.54 -20.37 16.50
C PHE A 448 -44.19 -21.04 16.74
N ARG A 449 -44.15 -21.94 17.72
CA ARG A 449 -42.96 -22.74 17.99
C ARG A 449 -42.77 -23.76 16.88
N ALA A 450 -41.54 -23.91 16.38
CA ALA A 450 -41.23 -24.88 15.34
C ALA A 450 -41.68 -26.29 15.78
N PRO A 451 -42.47 -27.01 14.97
CA PRO A 451 -42.93 -28.35 15.28
C PRO A 451 -41.74 -29.32 15.39
N PHE A 452 -41.86 -30.33 16.24
CA PHE A 452 -40.83 -31.36 16.47
C PHE A 452 -39.48 -30.80 16.98
N SER A 453 -39.45 -29.56 17.49
CA SER A 453 -38.27 -28.99 18.11
C SER A 453 -38.02 -29.57 19.51
N THR A 454 -36.75 -29.65 19.91
CA THR A 454 -36.36 -30.20 21.22
C THR A 454 -36.99 -29.40 22.37
N PRO A 455 -37.49 -30.05 23.44
CA PRO A 455 -38.01 -29.35 24.62
C PRO A 455 -36.97 -28.38 25.20
N GLY A 456 -37.33 -27.10 25.36
CA GLY A 456 -36.42 -26.06 25.84
C GLY A 456 -35.73 -25.23 24.74
N SER A 457 -35.83 -25.63 23.46
CA SER A 457 -35.36 -24.77 22.35
C SER A 457 -36.37 -23.65 22.03
N GLU A 458 -35.86 -22.41 21.90
CA GLU A 458 -36.63 -21.22 21.48
C GLU A 458 -36.68 -21.08 19.93
N ASN A 459 -36.87 -22.19 19.21
CA ASN A 459 -37.02 -22.14 17.75
C ASN A 459 -38.44 -21.71 17.40
N VAL A 460 -38.57 -20.47 16.91
CA VAL A 460 -39.84 -19.85 16.54
C VAL A 460 -39.88 -19.64 15.04
N VAL A 461 -41.01 -19.97 14.41
CA VAL A 461 -41.28 -19.66 13.00
C VAL A 461 -42.08 -18.36 12.94
N LYS A 462 -41.48 -17.35 12.32
CA LYS A 462 -42.07 -16.03 12.05
C LYS A 462 -41.47 -15.47 10.77
N PHE A 463 -42.20 -14.57 10.12
CA PHE A 463 -41.70 -13.80 8.97
C PHE A 463 -41.45 -12.35 9.36
N ASP A 464 -40.51 -11.71 8.69
CA ASP A 464 -40.36 -10.26 8.76
C ASP A 464 -41.38 -9.52 7.86
N GLN A 465 -41.28 -8.20 7.80
CA GLN A 465 -42.13 -7.37 6.93
C GLN A 465 -41.99 -7.68 5.43
N TYR A 466 -40.90 -8.33 5.04
CA TYR A 466 -40.60 -8.77 3.68
C TYR A 466 -40.89 -10.26 3.49
N GLY A 467 -41.62 -10.92 4.41
CA GLY A 467 -41.95 -12.34 4.26
C GLY A 467 -40.75 -13.28 4.35
N ASP A 468 -39.62 -12.82 4.91
CA ASP A 468 -38.37 -13.57 5.04
C ASP A 468 -38.23 -14.24 6.41
N GLY A 469 -37.61 -15.43 6.42
CA GLY A 469 -37.26 -16.15 7.64
C GLY A 469 -36.04 -15.56 8.36
N MET A 470 -35.81 -15.96 9.61
CA MET A 470 -34.68 -15.47 10.41
C MET A 470 -33.32 -16.00 9.90
N GLY A 471 -32.32 -15.12 9.86
CA GLY A 471 -30.95 -15.42 9.42
C GLY A 471 -30.11 -16.11 10.49
N ARG A 472 -30.04 -17.45 10.44
CA ARG A 472 -29.14 -18.25 11.29
C ARG A 472 -28.46 -19.33 10.46
N TYR A 473 -27.15 -19.48 10.63
CA TYR A 473 -26.34 -20.46 9.91
C TYR A 473 -25.44 -21.25 10.87
N ASN A 474 -25.28 -22.54 10.58
CA ASN A 474 -24.24 -23.39 11.15
C ASN A 474 -23.03 -23.37 10.21
N ILE A 475 -21.83 -23.40 10.78
CA ILE A 475 -20.58 -23.38 10.05
C ILE A 475 -19.89 -24.72 10.25
N PHE A 476 -19.58 -25.37 9.14
CA PHE A 476 -18.90 -26.65 9.12
C PHE A 476 -17.52 -26.52 8.48
N ASN A 477 -16.59 -27.36 8.94
CA ASN A 477 -15.31 -27.55 8.30
C ASN A 477 -15.19 -29.03 7.87
N TYR A 478 -14.87 -29.25 6.60
CA TYR A 478 -14.63 -30.57 6.07
C TYR A 478 -13.16 -30.93 6.22
N GLN A 479 -12.87 -31.94 7.05
CA GLN A 479 -11.51 -32.28 7.43
C GLN A 479 -11.38 -33.78 7.69
N ARG A 480 -10.13 -34.28 7.78
CA ARG A 480 -9.89 -35.63 8.28
C ARG A 480 -10.26 -35.75 9.76
N MET A 481 -11.04 -36.78 10.07
CA MET A 481 -11.43 -37.11 11.42
C MET A 481 -10.20 -37.51 12.25
N PRO A 482 -10.03 -36.95 13.47
CA PRO A 482 -8.87 -37.26 14.32
C PRO A 482 -8.71 -38.76 14.56
N GLY A 483 -7.52 -39.30 14.27
CA GLY A 483 -7.21 -40.72 14.50
C GLY A 483 -7.77 -41.70 13.47
N SER A 484 -8.36 -41.23 12.37
CA SER A 484 -8.77 -42.07 11.22
C SER A 484 -8.33 -41.45 9.90
N ASP A 485 -8.33 -42.24 8.82
CA ASP A 485 -8.12 -41.71 7.46
C ASP A 485 -9.43 -41.32 6.76
N ARG A 486 -10.54 -41.26 7.52
CA ARG A 486 -11.84 -40.84 7.02
C ARG A 486 -11.99 -39.33 7.12
N PHE A 487 -12.67 -38.74 6.15
CA PHE A 487 -13.07 -37.35 6.17
C PHE A 487 -14.51 -37.22 6.66
N GLY A 488 -14.87 -36.02 7.12
CA GLY A 488 -16.25 -35.68 7.47
C GLY A 488 -16.39 -34.21 7.85
N TYR A 489 -17.64 -33.75 7.93
CA TYR A 489 -17.96 -32.41 8.39
C TYR A 489 -17.94 -32.33 9.92
N ILE A 490 -17.24 -31.32 10.45
CA ILE A 490 -17.22 -31.00 11.86
C ILE A 490 -17.85 -29.62 12.04
N HIS A 491 -18.79 -29.50 12.99
CA HIS A 491 -19.39 -28.22 13.36
C HIS A 491 -18.35 -27.36 14.10
N VAL A 492 -17.99 -26.22 13.53
CA VAL A 492 -16.93 -25.35 14.04
C VAL A 492 -17.44 -24.01 14.57
N GLY A 493 -18.69 -23.64 14.26
CA GLY A 493 -19.25 -22.37 14.71
C GLY A 493 -20.67 -22.15 14.22
N GLU A 494 -21.22 -21.00 14.59
CA GLU A 494 -22.55 -20.54 14.20
C GLU A 494 -22.51 -19.05 13.85
N TRP A 495 -23.49 -18.62 13.06
CA TRP A 495 -23.72 -17.22 12.75
C TRP A 495 -25.18 -16.88 13.02
N ALA A 496 -25.40 -15.93 13.94
CA ALA A 496 -26.70 -15.38 14.28
C ALA A 496 -26.52 -13.90 14.58
N GLU A 497 -26.65 -13.05 13.55
CA GLU A 497 -26.31 -11.61 13.53
C GLU A 497 -24.80 -11.30 13.68
N THR A 498 -24.10 -12.08 14.51
CA THR A 498 -22.65 -12.08 14.75
C THR A 498 -22.05 -13.47 14.55
N LEU A 499 -20.79 -13.52 14.12
CA LEU A 499 -20.01 -14.75 13.98
C LEU A 499 -19.50 -15.27 15.34
N SER A 500 -19.78 -16.54 15.62
CA SER A 500 -19.20 -17.32 16.73
C SER A 500 -18.45 -18.51 16.13
N LEU A 501 -17.12 -18.44 16.09
CA LEU A 501 -16.28 -19.47 15.46
C LEU A 501 -15.24 -19.99 16.45
N ASN A 502 -15.10 -21.31 16.54
CA ASN A 502 -14.03 -21.96 17.28
C ASN A 502 -12.87 -22.31 16.33
N GLU A 503 -11.91 -21.40 16.21
CA GLU A 503 -10.76 -21.52 15.31
C GLU A 503 -9.90 -22.77 15.56
N TYR A 504 -9.88 -23.30 16.79
CA TYR A 504 -9.12 -24.51 17.14
C TYR A 504 -9.71 -25.80 16.57
N LEU A 505 -11.01 -25.80 16.26
CA LEU A 505 -11.69 -26.94 15.65
C LEU A 505 -11.56 -26.94 14.12
N VAL A 506 -11.08 -25.85 13.53
CA VAL A 506 -10.91 -25.75 12.08
C VAL A 506 -9.63 -26.47 11.67
N GLY A 507 -9.80 -27.53 10.88
CA GLY A 507 -8.71 -28.31 10.31
C GLY A 507 -8.23 -27.72 9.01
N TRP A 508 -6.90 -27.77 8.85
CA TRP A 508 -6.22 -27.40 7.61
C TRP A 508 -5.58 -28.64 6.99
N PRO A 509 -5.37 -28.66 5.66
CA PRO A 509 -4.65 -29.74 4.98
C PRO A 509 -3.29 -30.05 5.64
N ARG A 510 -2.91 -31.33 5.70
CA ARG A 510 -1.74 -31.82 6.47
C ARG A 510 -0.47 -30.99 6.26
N GLY A 511 0.13 -30.55 7.37
CA GLY A 511 1.41 -29.84 7.39
C GLY A 511 1.31 -28.35 7.10
N THR A 512 0.09 -27.82 6.92
CA THR A 512 -0.15 -26.38 6.72
C THR A 512 -0.82 -25.78 7.96
N GLY A 513 -0.33 -24.63 8.42
CA GLY A 513 -1.08 -23.78 9.35
C GLY A 513 -2.20 -23.04 8.60
N VAL A 514 -2.82 -22.05 9.24
CA VAL A 514 -3.80 -21.17 8.56
C VAL A 514 -3.15 -20.61 7.29
N PRO A 515 -3.70 -20.87 6.09
CA PRO A 515 -3.10 -20.40 4.85
C PRO A 515 -3.18 -18.88 4.78
N THR A 516 -2.15 -18.22 4.27
CA THR A 516 -2.18 -16.77 4.02
C THR A 516 -2.76 -16.49 2.63
N SER A 517 -3.77 -15.64 2.55
CA SER A 517 -4.39 -15.21 1.28
C SER A 517 -4.40 -13.68 1.24
N GLN A 518 -3.28 -13.11 0.80
CA GLN A 518 -3.03 -11.68 0.73
C GLN A 518 -2.37 -11.33 -0.60
N CYS A 519 -2.67 -10.14 -1.15
CA CYS A 519 -2.21 -9.76 -2.47
C CYS A 519 -0.70 -9.46 -2.49
N SER A 520 -0.27 -8.66 -1.53
CA SER A 520 1.11 -8.18 -1.36
C SER A 520 1.58 -8.46 0.05
N ASP A 521 2.85 -8.84 0.18
CA ASP A 521 3.47 -9.02 1.49
C ASP A 521 3.75 -7.68 2.18
N PRO A 522 3.84 -7.67 3.52
CA PRO A 522 4.28 -6.49 4.26
C PRO A 522 5.65 -6.00 3.75
N CYS A 523 5.75 -4.70 3.46
CA CYS A 523 6.98 -4.09 2.99
C CYS A 523 8.07 -4.10 4.06
N ALA A 524 9.34 -4.14 3.63
CA ALA A 524 10.46 -4.01 4.55
C ALA A 524 10.47 -2.59 5.19
N PRO A 525 11.12 -2.39 6.36
CA PRO A 525 11.14 -1.08 7.03
C PRO A 525 11.69 0.09 6.19
N ASN A 526 12.45 -0.20 5.13
CA ASN A 526 13.04 0.76 4.19
C ASN A 526 12.09 1.14 3.04
N GLU A 527 11.04 0.36 2.84
CA GLU A 527 10.20 0.45 1.65
C GLU A 527 8.85 1.06 2.00
N MET A 528 8.40 2.00 1.16
CA MET A 528 7.03 2.52 1.23
C MET A 528 6.08 1.67 0.39
N LYS A 529 4.82 1.61 0.82
CA LYS A 529 3.71 0.99 0.11
C LYS A 529 3.21 1.92 -0.99
N LYS A 530 3.29 1.47 -2.24
CA LYS A 530 2.67 2.13 -3.38
C LYS A 530 1.45 1.35 -3.85
N MET A 531 0.25 1.87 -3.58
CA MET A 531 -1.00 1.21 -3.97
C MET A 531 -1.09 1.04 -5.49
N GLN A 532 -1.57 -0.11 -5.94
CA GLN A 532 -1.82 -0.37 -7.36
C GLN A 532 -3.10 0.34 -7.82
N ALA A 533 -3.10 0.87 -9.04
CA ALA A 533 -4.25 1.61 -9.55
C ALA A 533 -5.46 0.67 -9.73
N GLY A 534 -6.56 0.99 -9.03
CA GLY A 534 -7.81 0.21 -9.10
C GLY A 534 -7.95 -0.88 -8.04
N GLU A 535 -6.90 -1.19 -7.27
CA GLU A 535 -6.91 -2.21 -6.21
C GLU A 535 -6.46 -1.60 -4.87
N TYR A 536 -7.28 -1.73 -3.82
CA TYR A 536 -7.02 -1.05 -2.53
C TYR A 536 -6.29 -1.92 -1.49
N CYS A 537 -6.07 -3.21 -1.76
CA CYS A 537 -5.34 -4.14 -0.90
C CYS A 537 -3.99 -4.59 -1.49
N CYS A 538 -3.69 -4.17 -2.71
CA CYS A 538 -2.49 -4.56 -3.44
C CYS A 538 -1.55 -3.37 -3.52
N TRP A 539 -0.35 -3.56 -2.99
CA TRP A 539 0.69 -2.54 -3.00
C TRP A 539 2.01 -3.10 -3.54
N ILE A 540 2.84 -2.21 -4.06
CA ILE A 540 4.22 -2.50 -4.45
C ILE A 540 5.12 -1.81 -3.45
N CYS A 541 6.04 -2.58 -2.87
CA CYS A 541 7.05 -2.04 -1.98
C CYS A 541 8.14 -1.34 -2.80
N THR A 542 8.36 -0.06 -2.53
CA THR A 542 9.37 0.76 -3.23
C THR A 542 10.38 1.27 -2.21
N PRO A 543 11.69 1.03 -2.39
CA PRO A 543 12.70 1.49 -1.44
C PRO A 543 12.80 3.01 -1.42
N CYS A 544 12.95 3.59 -0.22
CA CYS A 544 13.26 5.00 -0.06
C CYS A 544 14.72 5.30 -0.45
N GLU A 545 15.00 6.54 -0.86
CA GLU A 545 16.39 6.97 -1.12
C GLU A 545 17.20 7.05 0.20
N PRO A 546 18.54 6.94 0.18
CA PRO A 546 19.36 6.88 1.40
C PRO A 546 19.32 8.12 2.30
N TYR A 547 18.81 9.25 1.78
CA TYR A 547 18.68 10.53 2.49
C TYR A 547 17.23 10.82 2.91
N GLU A 548 16.32 9.87 2.68
CA GLU A 548 14.91 9.96 3.00
C GLU A 548 14.59 9.14 4.25
N TYR A 549 13.52 9.52 4.93
CA TYR A 549 12.95 8.81 6.07
C TYR A 549 11.47 8.53 5.77
N LEU A 550 10.86 7.63 6.53
CA LEU A 550 9.50 7.13 6.30
C LEU A 550 8.55 7.71 7.37
N PRO A 551 7.95 8.91 7.16
CA PRO A 551 6.96 9.47 8.09
C PRO A 551 5.69 8.63 8.22
N ASP A 552 5.26 8.00 7.13
CA ASP A 552 4.09 7.13 7.03
C ASP A 552 4.39 5.97 6.07
N GLU A 553 3.62 4.88 6.15
CA GLU A 553 3.86 3.69 5.32
C GLU A 553 3.74 3.94 3.81
N PHE A 554 3.24 5.10 3.37
CA PHE A 554 2.97 5.41 1.96
C PHE A 554 3.89 6.48 1.36
N THR A 555 4.73 7.16 2.15
CA THR A 555 5.53 8.30 1.65
C THR A 555 6.96 8.29 2.19
N CYS A 556 7.95 8.37 1.30
CA CYS A 556 9.33 8.71 1.65
C CYS A 556 9.51 10.24 1.63
N ALA A 557 10.09 10.82 2.68
CA ALA A 557 10.35 12.26 2.77
C ALA A 557 11.85 12.55 2.93
N PRO A 558 12.41 13.56 2.23
CA PRO A 558 13.83 13.88 2.34
C PRO A 558 14.17 14.61 3.64
N CYS A 559 15.30 14.24 4.25
CA CYS A 559 15.88 15.01 5.35
C CYS A 559 16.37 16.41 4.88
N ALA A 560 16.39 17.37 5.79
CA ALA A 560 16.90 18.72 5.52
C ALA A 560 18.41 18.70 5.21
N LEU A 561 18.89 19.74 4.53
CA LEU A 561 20.32 19.84 4.20
C LEU A 561 21.17 19.89 5.48
N GLY A 562 22.12 18.97 5.59
CA GLY A 562 22.97 18.80 6.78
C GLY A 562 22.40 17.82 7.81
N GLN A 563 21.29 17.15 7.49
CA GLN A 563 20.71 16.07 8.30
C GLN A 563 20.74 14.75 7.54
N TRP A 564 20.71 13.66 8.29
CA TRP A 564 20.70 12.30 7.76
C TRP A 564 19.62 11.45 8.44
N PRO A 565 18.96 10.52 7.73
CA PRO A 565 17.94 9.67 8.34
C PRO A 565 18.56 8.69 9.34
N ARG A 566 17.81 8.40 10.41
CA ARG A 566 18.17 7.38 11.40
C ARG A 566 18.05 5.97 10.80
N ALA A 567 18.66 4.99 11.45
CA ALA A 567 18.62 3.59 11.01
C ALA A 567 17.20 2.97 11.03
N ASP A 568 16.31 3.50 11.88
CA ASP A 568 14.90 3.12 11.97
C ASP A 568 14.01 3.92 10.99
N LEU A 569 14.59 4.83 10.20
CA LEU A 569 13.90 5.70 9.24
C LEU A 569 12.74 6.50 9.84
N SER A 570 12.69 6.67 11.17
CA SER A 570 11.62 7.38 11.88
C SER A 570 11.78 8.91 11.83
N GLY A 571 12.98 9.37 11.50
CA GLY A 571 13.32 10.80 11.42
C GLY A 571 14.79 11.04 11.10
N CYS A 572 15.21 12.29 11.24
CA CYS A 572 16.55 12.75 10.87
C CYS A 572 17.39 13.15 12.08
N TYR A 573 18.73 13.11 11.95
CA TYR A 573 19.68 13.65 12.91
C TYR A 573 20.70 14.58 12.22
N ASP A 574 21.28 15.53 12.97
CA ASP A 574 22.27 16.47 12.42
C ASP A 574 23.61 15.79 12.18
N LEU A 575 24.19 16.00 10.99
CA LEU A 575 25.52 15.49 10.64
C LEU A 575 26.63 16.24 11.39
N PRO A 576 27.75 15.56 11.71
CA PRO A 576 28.89 16.19 12.37
C PRO A 576 29.54 17.25 11.47
N GLU A 577 29.99 18.34 12.09
CA GLU A 577 30.66 19.46 11.41
C GLU A 577 32.14 19.13 11.13
N ASP A 578 32.55 19.18 9.87
CA ASP A 578 33.93 19.06 9.40
C ASP A 578 34.64 20.43 9.39
N TYR A 579 35.77 20.50 10.10
CA TYR A 579 36.64 21.67 10.18
C TYR A 579 38.08 21.21 10.45
N ILE A 580 39.07 22.12 10.28
CA ILE A 580 40.47 21.79 10.55
C ILE A 580 40.64 21.54 12.05
N MET A 581 40.99 20.31 12.41
CA MET A 581 41.30 19.93 13.78
C MET A 581 42.76 20.24 14.10
N TRP A 582 43.09 20.49 15.37
CA TRP A 582 44.48 20.75 15.79
C TRP A 582 45.42 19.56 15.54
N GLU A 583 44.86 18.36 15.44
CA GLU A 583 45.57 17.11 15.17
C GLU A 583 45.83 16.89 13.66
N ASP A 584 45.19 17.65 12.79
CA ASP A 584 45.37 17.50 11.35
C ASP A 584 46.77 17.94 10.93
N ALA A 585 47.37 17.21 9.98
CA ALA A 585 48.66 17.58 9.38
C ALA A 585 48.63 19.00 8.79
N TRP A 586 47.46 19.44 8.29
CA TRP A 586 47.20 20.78 7.78
C TRP A 586 47.31 21.88 8.84
N ALA A 587 47.07 21.57 10.12
CA ALA A 587 47.26 22.49 11.24
C ALA A 587 48.70 22.44 11.81
N ILE A 588 49.26 21.24 11.96
CA ILE A 588 50.55 21.01 12.62
C ILE A 588 51.70 21.76 11.92
N GLY A 589 51.73 21.75 10.58
CA GLY A 589 52.78 22.41 9.79
C GLY A 589 52.86 23.92 10.04
N PRO A 590 51.80 24.70 9.76
CA PRO A 590 51.81 26.15 9.98
C PRO A 590 52.01 26.55 11.45
N VAL A 591 51.41 25.82 12.40
CA VAL A 591 51.58 26.10 13.85
C VAL A 591 53.04 25.97 14.26
N SER A 592 53.72 24.92 13.82
CA SER A 592 55.14 24.69 14.14
C SER A 592 56.02 25.85 13.63
N ILE A 593 55.78 26.29 12.38
CA ILE A 593 56.48 27.42 11.77
C ILE A 593 56.21 28.72 12.55
N ALA A 594 54.96 28.98 12.95
CA ALA A 594 54.60 30.16 13.72
C ALA A 594 55.21 30.15 15.13
N CYS A 595 55.27 29.00 15.80
CA CYS A 595 55.92 28.84 17.11
C CYS A 595 57.42 29.18 17.06
N VAL A 596 58.13 28.66 16.05
CA VAL A 596 59.55 29.00 15.83
C VAL A 596 59.71 30.51 15.62
N GLY A 597 58.85 31.12 14.79
CA GLY A 597 58.84 32.57 14.56
C GLY A 597 58.58 33.39 15.81
N PHE A 598 57.65 32.95 16.66
CA PHE A 598 57.32 33.60 17.93
C PHE A 598 58.51 33.57 18.91
N ILE A 599 59.17 32.42 19.03
CA ILE A 599 60.38 32.25 19.87
C ILE A 599 61.50 33.16 19.36
N CYS A 600 61.81 33.12 18.06
CA CYS A 600 62.84 33.95 17.45
C CYS A 600 62.55 35.45 17.66
N THR A 601 61.31 35.89 17.44
CA THR A 601 60.92 37.30 17.61
C THR A 601 61.03 37.75 19.06
N SER A 602 60.60 36.90 20.01
CA SER A 602 60.68 37.20 21.44
C SER A 602 62.13 37.34 21.92
N LEU A 603 63.04 36.48 21.42
CA LEU A 603 64.47 36.60 21.68
C LEU A 603 65.05 37.93 21.14
N VAL A 604 64.72 38.29 19.90
CA VAL A 604 65.14 39.58 19.30
C VAL A 604 64.58 40.75 20.11
N PHE A 605 63.31 40.70 20.49
CA PHE A 605 62.65 41.73 21.30
C PHE A 605 63.34 41.92 22.66
N ALA A 606 63.66 40.82 23.35
CA ALA A 606 64.39 40.84 24.62
C ALA A 606 65.79 41.44 24.50
N VAL A 607 66.55 41.08 23.45
CA VAL A 607 67.88 41.66 23.16
C VAL A 607 67.78 43.16 22.94
N PHE A 608 66.79 43.63 22.18
CA PHE A 608 66.58 45.05 21.89
C PHE A 608 66.12 45.86 23.12
N ILE A 609 65.39 45.24 24.06
CA ILE A 609 65.06 45.87 25.35
C ILE A 609 66.31 45.95 26.22
N ARG A 610 67.05 44.85 26.38
CA ARG A 610 68.22 44.78 27.25
C ARG A 610 69.34 45.72 26.82
N HIS A 611 69.53 45.91 25.52
CA HIS A 611 70.55 46.79 24.94
C HIS A 611 69.97 48.10 24.37
N ASN A 612 68.83 48.57 24.90
CA ASN A 612 68.13 49.76 24.39
C ASN A 612 68.95 51.07 24.48
N GLU A 613 69.94 51.14 25.37
CA GLU A 613 70.78 52.33 25.56
C GLU A 613 71.95 52.39 24.55
N THR A 614 72.19 51.32 23.80
CA THR A 614 73.31 51.26 22.84
C THR A 614 73.15 52.24 21.66
N PRO A 615 74.25 52.83 21.17
CA PRO A 615 74.22 53.78 20.06
C PRO A 615 73.55 53.24 18.79
N LEU A 616 73.75 51.96 18.47
CA LEU A 616 73.15 51.31 17.31
C LEU A 616 71.61 51.28 17.37
N VAL A 617 71.05 50.89 18.53
CA VAL A 617 69.59 50.78 18.74
C VAL A 617 68.94 52.17 18.77
N LYS A 618 69.60 53.16 19.40
CA LYS A 618 69.16 54.57 19.38
C LYS A 618 69.17 55.17 17.97
N ALA A 619 70.23 54.94 17.18
CA ALA A 619 70.34 55.48 15.82
C ALA A 619 69.24 54.95 14.88
N SER A 620 68.94 53.65 15.00
CA SER A 620 67.93 52.94 14.20
C SER A 620 66.47 53.36 14.50
N GLY A 621 66.22 54.05 15.62
CA GLY A 621 64.90 54.48 16.07
C GLY A 621 64.18 53.42 16.89
N ARG A 622 64.37 53.45 18.21
CA ARG A 622 63.90 52.43 19.17
C ARG A 622 62.40 52.16 19.07
N GLU A 623 61.60 53.23 19.11
CA GLU A 623 60.14 53.14 19.10
C GLU A 623 59.59 52.43 17.85
N LEU A 624 60.10 52.77 16.67
CA LEU A 624 59.67 52.15 15.41
C LEU A 624 60.10 50.67 15.31
N CYS A 625 61.24 50.31 15.89
CA CYS A 625 61.67 48.91 15.96
C CYS A 625 60.77 48.09 16.90
N TYR A 626 60.32 48.65 18.02
CA TYR A 626 59.36 47.97 18.90
C TYR A 626 57.99 47.81 18.25
N ILE A 627 57.47 48.84 17.57
CA ILE A 627 56.21 48.75 16.81
C ILE A 627 56.33 47.70 15.71
N LEU A 628 57.45 47.65 14.98
CA LEU A 628 57.68 46.66 13.94
C LEU A 628 57.74 45.22 14.50
N LEU A 629 58.46 44.98 15.60
CA LEU A 629 58.51 43.67 16.23
C LEU A 629 57.14 43.24 16.80
N LEU A 630 56.35 44.19 17.31
CA LEU A 630 54.97 43.94 17.74
C LEU A 630 54.09 43.51 16.55
N GLY A 631 54.22 44.16 15.39
CA GLY A 631 53.53 43.74 14.17
C GLY A 631 53.93 42.32 13.72
N VAL A 632 55.21 41.97 13.84
CA VAL A 632 55.70 40.61 13.55
C VAL A 632 55.11 39.58 14.53
N LEU A 633 55.06 39.87 15.83
CA LEU A 633 54.39 39.00 16.81
C LEU A 633 52.90 38.82 16.52
N MET A 634 52.21 39.90 16.12
CA MET A 634 50.81 39.83 15.69
C MET A 634 50.65 38.95 14.45
N SER A 635 51.56 39.03 13.48
CA SER A 635 51.52 38.20 12.27
C SER A 635 51.63 36.70 12.58
N TYR A 636 52.50 36.27 13.50
CA TYR A 636 52.58 34.87 13.93
C TYR A 636 51.36 34.42 14.74
N SER A 637 50.77 35.34 15.53
CA SER A 637 49.56 35.05 16.32
C SER A 637 48.35 34.76 15.41
N MET A 638 48.30 35.35 14.22
CA MET A 638 47.20 35.12 13.26
C MET A 638 47.09 33.67 12.80
N THR A 639 48.19 32.92 12.74
CA THR A 639 48.17 31.50 12.37
C THR A 639 47.25 30.69 13.29
N PHE A 640 47.27 30.96 14.60
CA PHE A 640 46.39 30.30 15.57
C PHE A 640 44.92 30.67 15.37
N VAL A 641 44.64 31.93 15.03
CA VAL A 641 43.29 32.43 14.77
C VAL A 641 42.69 31.80 13.51
N PHE A 642 43.52 31.54 12.49
CA PHE A 642 43.08 30.89 11.24
C PHE A 642 42.83 29.38 11.37
N ILE A 643 43.44 28.72 12.36
CA ILE A 643 43.25 27.28 12.59
C ILE A 643 42.14 27.02 13.62
N ALA A 644 41.90 27.94 14.55
CA ALA A 644 40.85 27.80 15.55
C ALA A 644 39.46 27.54 14.93
N LYS A 645 38.62 26.74 15.61
CA LYS A 645 37.26 26.40 15.17
C LYS A 645 36.49 27.67 14.76
N PRO A 646 35.91 27.72 13.55
CA PRO A 646 35.14 28.88 13.10
C PRO A 646 33.98 29.18 14.07
N SER A 647 34.01 30.38 14.63
CA SER A 647 32.95 30.95 15.47
C SER A 647 32.80 32.42 15.09
N PRO A 648 31.68 33.08 15.41
CA PRO A 648 31.50 34.50 15.09
C PRO A 648 32.67 35.37 15.58
N ALA A 649 33.20 35.09 16.78
CA ALA A 649 34.36 35.78 17.35
C ALA A 649 35.66 35.49 16.57
N VAL A 650 35.93 34.22 16.25
CA VAL A 650 37.12 33.84 15.47
C VAL A 650 37.07 34.44 14.06
N CYS A 651 35.92 34.42 13.41
CA CYS A 651 35.73 35.02 12.08
C CYS A 651 35.92 36.55 12.10
N ALA A 652 35.46 37.23 13.15
CA ALA A 652 35.73 38.65 13.35
C ALA A 652 37.24 38.92 13.54
N LEU A 653 37.92 38.09 14.35
CA LEU A 653 39.35 38.23 14.62
C LEU A 653 40.20 37.93 13.38
N ARG A 654 39.81 36.97 12.54
CA ARG A 654 40.45 36.71 11.22
C ARG A 654 40.42 37.95 10.33
N ARG A 655 39.26 38.62 10.26
CA ARG A 655 39.06 39.85 9.46
C ARG A 655 39.86 41.02 10.00
N LEU A 656 39.82 41.25 11.31
CA LEU A 656 40.55 42.36 11.96
C LEU A 656 42.05 42.17 11.92
N GLY A 657 42.51 40.98 12.29
CA GLY A 657 43.91 40.75 12.62
C GLY A 657 44.82 40.65 11.40
N LEU A 658 44.35 40.08 10.28
CA LEU A 658 45.18 39.85 9.10
C LEU A 658 45.74 41.17 8.54
N GLY A 659 44.86 42.08 8.11
CA GLY A 659 45.29 43.38 7.56
C GLY A 659 45.96 44.27 8.60
N THR A 660 45.48 44.28 9.84
CA THR A 660 46.08 45.11 10.91
C THR A 660 47.53 44.70 11.20
N SER A 661 47.83 43.40 11.22
CA SER A 661 49.20 42.91 11.48
C SER A 661 50.21 43.42 10.43
N PHE A 662 49.81 43.41 9.16
CA PHE A 662 50.63 43.93 8.06
C PHE A 662 50.73 45.45 8.07
N ALA A 663 49.63 46.14 8.34
CA ALA A 663 49.62 47.59 8.44
C ALA A 663 50.59 48.09 9.53
N VAL A 664 50.68 47.40 10.68
CA VAL A 664 51.66 47.72 11.74
C VAL A 664 53.09 47.56 11.23
N CYS A 665 53.40 46.44 10.56
CA CYS A 665 54.73 46.18 9.99
C CYS A 665 55.12 47.21 8.93
N TYR A 666 54.28 47.41 7.92
CA TYR A 666 54.62 48.26 6.79
C TYR A 666 54.53 49.75 7.11
N SER A 667 53.65 50.18 8.04
CA SER A 667 53.65 51.57 8.52
C SER A 667 54.93 51.93 9.25
N ALA A 668 55.48 51.02 10.07
CA ALA A 668 56.75 51.21 10.76
C ALA A 668 57.93 51.25 9.76
N LEU A 669 57.96 50.33 8.79
CA LEU A 669 58.95 50.33 7.71
C LEU A 669 58.87 51.59 6.84
N LEU A 670 57.67 52.02 6.43
CA LEU A 670 57.45 53.22 5.64
C LEU A 670 57.96 54.46 6.37
N THR A 671 57.58 54.61 7.65
CA THR A 671 58.00 55.75 8.48
C THR A 671 59.52 55.80 8.60
N LYS A 672 60.16 54.63 8.74
CA LYS A 672 61.62 54.51 8.82
C LYS A 672 62.31 54.86 7.51
N THR A 673 61.78 54.39 6.38
CA THR A 673 62.32 54.71 5.04
C THR A 673 62.09 56.19 4.69
N ASN A 674 60.93 56.75 5.05
CA ASN A 674 60.61 58.17 4.86
C ASN A 674 61.53 59.07 5.70
N ARG A 675 61.84 58.68 6.96
CA ARG A 675 62.87 59.35 7.76
C ARG A 675 64.20 59.40 7.00
N ILE A 676 64.66 58.28 6.45
CA ILE A 676 65.91 58.21 5.67
C ILE A 676 65.82 59.14 4.45
N ALA A 677 64.75 59.04 3.66
CA ALA A 677 64.54 59.86 2.47
C ALA A 677 64.54 61.38 2.77
N ARG A 678 63.92 61.82 3.87
CA ARG A 678 63.90 63.23 4.28
C ARG A 678 65.25 63.75 4.76
N ILE A 679 66.03 62.90 5.44
CA ILE A 679 67.40 63.25 5.84
C ILE A 679 68.26 63.47 4.60
N PHE A 680 68.18 62.58 3.60
CA PHE A 680 69.00 62.68 2.39
C PHE A 680 68.56 63.79 1.43
N ASN A 681 67.26 64.04 1.25
CA ASN A 681 66.78 65.17 0.45
C ASN A 681 67.15 66.50 1.08
N GLY A 682 67.02 66.65 2.42
CA GLY A 682 67.43 67.88 3.11
C GLY A 682 68.92 68.20 2.99
N VAL A 683 69.78 67.16 2.90
CA VAL A 683 71.22 67.32 2.64
C VAL A 683 71.50 67.68 1.18
N LYS A 684 70.70 67.17 0.23
CA LYS A 684 70.87 67.42 -1.21
C LYS A 684 70.44 68.82 -1.64
N ASP A 685 69.47 69.40 -0.93
CA ASP A 685 68.93 70.75 -1.21
C ASP A 685 69.71 71.88 -0.52
N GLY A 686 70.87 71.60 0.08
CA GLY A 686 71.76 72.63 0.66
C GLY A 686 71.24 73.33 1.93
N GLY A 687 70.19 72.81 2.57
CA GLY A 687 69.55 73.45 3.73
C GLY A 687 70.30 73.24 5.05
N VAL A 688 70.58 74.33 5.78
CA VAL A 688 71.22 74.33 7.12
C VAL A 688 70.21 74.03 8.26
N GLN A 689 68.91 73.99 7.98
CA GLN A 689 67.87 73.68 8.97
C GLN A 689 67.56 72.17 9.06
N ARG A 690 67.41 71.66 10.30
CA ARG A 690 66.91 70.31 10.57
C ARG A 690 65.53 70.12 9.88
N PRO A 691 65.36 69.13 8.99
CA PRO A 691 64.08 68.92 8.33
C PRO A 691 62.96 68.64 9.35
N ARG A 692 61.76 69.19 9.10
CA ARG A 692 60.59 69.02 9.98
C ARG A 692 60.20 67.53 10.08
N PHE A 693 59.61 67.13 11.22
CA PHE A 693 59.09 65.77 11.50
C PHE A 693 60.14 64.63 11.61
N ILE A 694 61.38 64.95 12.00
CA ILE A 694 62.43 63.95 12.27
C ILE A 694 62.46 63.51 13.74
N SER A 695 61.74 64.19 14.65
CA SER A 695 61.70 63.82 16.09
C SER A 695 61.07 62.43 16.31
N PRO A 696 61.56 61.60 17.27
CA PRO A 696 60.96 60.31 17.59
C PRO A 696 59.46 60.36 17.84
N SER A 697 58.96 61.35 18.59
CA SER A 697 57.53 61.52 18.87
C SER A 697 56.72 61.78 17.59
N SER A 698 57.27 62.57 16.67
CA SER A 698 56.61 62.82 15.37
C SER A 698 56.63 61.59 14.45
N GLN A 699 57.63 60.72 14.56
CA GLN A 699 57.68 59.47 13.80
C GLN A 699 56.66 58.45 14.30
N VAL A 700 56.54 58.31 15.63
CA VAL A 700 55.52 57.44 16.23
C VAL A 700 54.12 57.94 15.86
N PHE A 701 53.87 59.26 15.90
CA PHE A 701 52.59 59.82 15.49
C PHE A 701 52.26 59.52 14.01
N ILE A 702 53.21 59.69 13.08
CA ILE A 702 53.01 59.35 11.66
C ILE A 702 52.72 57.85 11.50
N CYS A 703 53.46 57.00 12.20
CA CYS A 703 53.27 55.55 12.15
C CYS A 703 51.89 55.14 12.67
N LEU A 704 51.47 55.67 13.83
CA LEU A 704 50.15 55.41 14.40
C LEU A 704 49.01 55.97 13.53
N ALA A 705 49.22 57.12 12.88
CA ALA A 705 48.25 57.67 11.93
C ALA A 705 48.04 56.73 10.73
N LEU A 706 49.12 56.19 10.15
CA LEU A 706 49.01 55.19 9.06
C LEU A 706 48.31 53.90 9.52
N ILE A 707 48.61 53.41 10.73
CA ILE A 707 47.93 52.24 11.32
C ILE A 707 46.44 52.51 11.54
N SER A 708 46.08 53.73 11.99
CA SER A 708 44.68 54.10 12.25
C SER A 708 43.80 54.07 11.01
N VAL A 709 44.37 54.36 9.82
CA VAL A 709 43.63 54.27 8.54
C VAL A 709 43.17 52.84 8.28
N GLN A 710 44.03 51.85 8.50
CA GLN A 710 43.64 50.44 8.35
C GLN A 710 42.60 50.02 9.38
N LEU A 711 42.79 50.41 10.65
CA LEU A 711 41.84 50.07 11.72
C LEU A 711 40.44 50.64 11.45
N LEU A 712 40.34 51.87 10.96
CA LEU A 712 39.06 52.48 10.59
C LEU A 712 38.41 51.74 9.41
N PHE A 713 39.19 51.41 8.38
CA PHE A 713 38.70 50.68 7.20
C PHE A 713 38.12 49.31 7.59
N VAL A 714 38.85 48.50 8.36
CA VAL A 714 38.39 47.16 8.76
C VAL A 714 37.25 47.23 9.78
N SER A 715 37.26 48.21 10.69
CA SER A 715 36.15 48.40 11.65
C SER A 715 34.84 48.76 10.95
N MET A 716 34.90 49.65 9.95
CA MET A 716 33.73 49.99 9.14
C MET A 716 33.25 48.78 8.32
N TRP A 717 34.18 47.99 7.77
CA TRP A 717 33.85 46.77 7.05
C TRP A 717 33.13 45.72 7.91
N LEU A 718 33.53 45.55 9.17
CA LEU A 718 32.85 44.65 10.11
C LEU A 718 31.42 45.08 10.45
N LEU A 719 31.12 46.38 10.42
CA LEU A 719 29.77 46.90 10.67
C LEU A 719 28.84 46.66 9.46
N LEU A 720 29.37 46.77 8.25
CA LEU A 720 28.61 46.49 7.03
C LEU A 720 28.36 45.00 6.81
N GLU A 721 29.36 44.16 7.07
CA GLU A 721 29.25 42.71 6.96
C GLU A 721 29.46 42.04 8.31
N VAL A 722 28.36 41.69 8.98
CA VAL A 722 28.39 41.03 10.30
C VAL A 722 29.10 39.67 10.20
N PRO A 723 30.12 39.41 11.05
CA PRO A 723 30.84 38.14 11.06
C PRO A 723 29.93 37.02 11.59
N GLY A 724 29.74 35.97 10.78
CA GLY A 724 28.98 34.77 11.17
C GLY A 724 29.66 33.49 10.70
N THR A 725 29.01 32.36 10.94
CA THR A 725 29.42 31.04 10.43
C THR A 725 28.38 30.52 9.44
N ARG A 726 28.80 29.73 8.45
CA ARG A 726 27.94 29.10 7.46
C ARG A 726 28.28 27.61 7.36
N ARG A 727 27.24 26.78 7.38
CA ARG A 727 27.32 25.35 7.08
C ARG A 727 27.18 25.14 5.58
N PHE A 728 28.13 24.42 4.99
CA PHE A 728 28.19 24.17 3.56
C PHE A 728 28.17 22.67 3.30
N THR A 729 27.22 22.21 2.48
CA THR A 729 27.09 20.81 2.07
C THR A 729 27.35 20.71 0.57
N LEU A 730 28.22 19.79 0.16
CA LEU A 730 28.44 19.50 -1.26
C LEU A 730 27.28 18.62 -1.78
N PRO A 731 26.65 18.96 -2.91
CA PRO A 731 25.55 18.16 -3.47
C PRO A 731 25.93 16.69 -3.72
N GLU A 732 27.17 16.43 -4.14
CA GLU A 732 27.68 15.07 -4.39
C GLU A 732 28.09 14.31 -3.11
N LYS A 733 28.27 15.01 -1.98
CA LYS A 733 28.66 14.41 -0.69
C LYS A 733 27.77 14.95 0.43
N ARG A 734 26.49 14.56 0.42
CA ARG A 734 25.50 14.95 1.44
C ARG A 734 25.84 14.48 2.86
N GLN A 735 26.81 13.56 3.02
CA GLN A 735 27.21 12.99 4.32
C GLN A 735 28.16 13.88 5.12
N THR A 736 28.66 15.00 4.58
CA THR A 736 29.57 15.89 5.31
C THR A 736 29.08 17.33 5.29
N VAL A 737 29.20 17.99 6.45
CA VAL A 737 28.84 19.40 6.62
C VAL A 737 30.10 20.18 6.94
N ILE A 738 30.57 21.01 6.02
CA ILE A 738 31.76 21.82 6.22
C ILE A 738 31.38 23.12 6.93
N LEU A 739 32.06 23.44 8.03
CA LEU A 739 31.86 24.69 8.77
C LEU A 739 32.85 25.76 8.29
N LYS A 740 32.36 26.86 7.71
CA LYS A 740 33.18 28.01 7.27
C LYS A 740 32.72 29.31 7.92
N CYS A 741 33.58 30.33 7.92
CA CYS A 741 33.14 31.70 8.21
C CYS A 741 32.22 32.19 7.08
N ASN A 742 31.17 32.94 7.42
CA ASN A 742 30.23 33.53 6.46
C ASN A 742 30.87 34.75 5.78
N VAL A 743 31.79 34.50 4.86
CA VAL A 743 32.60 35.51 4.17
C VAL A 743 32.76 35.09 2.71
N ARG A 744 32.70 36.06 1.78
CA ARG A 744 33.11 35.82 0.38
C ARG A 744 34.63 35.76 0.32
N ASP A 745 35.20 34.81 -0.42
CA ASP A 745 36.66 34.66 -0.52
C ASP A 745 37.37 35.95 -1.02
N SER A 746 36.68 36.73 -1.87
CA SER A 746 37.15 38.04 -2.34
C SER A 746 37.20 39.13 -1.27
N SER A 747 36.39 39.03 -0.21
CA SER A 747 36.33 40.02 0.88
C SER A 747 37.64 40.02 1.69
N MET A 748 38.27 38.86 1.86
CA MET A 748 39.55 38.78 2.55
C MET A 748 40.68 39.46 1.76
N LEU A 749 40.70 39.30 0.44
CA LEU A 749 41.69 39.98 -0.42
C LEU A 749 41.46 41.49 -0.47
N LEU A 750 40.19 41.93 -0.49
CA LEU A 750 39.85 43.35 -0.45
C LEU A 750 40.35 44.03 0.83
N SER A 751 40.36 43.31 1.96
CA SER A 751 40.87 43.83 3.24
C SER A 751 42.38 44.15 3.24
N LEU A 752 43.14 43.56 2.31
CA LEU A 752 44.58 43.78 2.12
C LEU A 752 44.91 44.92 1.14
N SER A 753 43.90 45.56 0.55
CA SER A 753 44.09 46.60 -0.48
C SER A 753 44.97 47.77 -0.01
N TYR A 754 44.74 48.24 1.21
CA TYR A 754 45.57 49.29 1.82
C TYR A 754 46.99 48.81 2.14
N ASP A 755 47.16 47.56 2.56
CA ASP A 755 48.49 46.97 2.80
C ASP A 755 49.31 46.93 1.52
N VAL A 756 48.69 46.62 0.38
CA VAL A 756 49.34 46.69 -0.94
C VAL A 756 49.81 48.12 -1.23
N VAL A 757 48.99 49.13 -0.95
CA VAL A 757 49.38 50.55 -1.11
C VAL A 757 50.58 50.87 -0.21
N LEU A 758 50.57 50.43 1.06
CA LEU A 758 51.71 50.62 1.97
C LEU A 758 52.98 49.94 1.45
N VAL A 759 52.90 48.71 0.95
CA VAL A 759 54.04 47.97 0.39
C VAL A 759 54.59 48.66 -0.86
N VAL A 760 53.73 49.13 -1.76
CA VAL A 760 54.14 49.87 -2.97
C VAL A 760 54.85 51.17 -2.58
N LEU A 761 54.26 51.96 -1.67
CA LEU A 761 54.88 53.19 -1.18
C LEU A 761 56.23 52.90 -0.50
N CYS A 762 56.29 51.89 0.37
CA CYS A 762 57.53 51.45 1.01
C CYS A 762 58.60 51.09 -0.03
N THR A 763 58.22 50.38 -1.09
CA THR A 763 59.13 49.95 -2.15
C THR A 763 59.65 51.13 -2.97
N VAL A 764 58.78 52.07 -3.34
CA VAL A 764 59.17 53.31 -4.04
C VAL A 764 60.14 54.15 -3.20
N TYR A 765 59.85 54.32 -1.90
CA TYR A 765 60.75 55.03 -1.00
C TYR A 765 62.06 54.27 -0.79
N ALA A 766 62.03 52.95 -0.65
CA ALA A 766 63.24 52.12 -0.49
C ALA A 766 64.15 52.25 -1.73
N PHE A 767 63.56 52.24 -2.93
CA PHE A 767 64.26 52.47 -4.18
C PHE A 767 64.87 53.87 -4.26
N LYS A 768 64.14 54.92 -3.84
CA LYS A 768 64.68 56.30 -3.78
C LYS A 768 65.88 56.39 -2.82
N THR A 769 65.86 55.65 -1.72
CA THR A 769 66.95 55.63 -0.72
C THR A 769 68.10 54.68 -1.07
N ARG A 770 68.09 54.00 -2.23
CA ARG A 770 69.15 53.04 -2.61
C ARG A 770 70.51 53.68 -2.87
N LYS A 771 70.55 54.97 -3.24
CA LYS A 771 71.77 55.73 -3.55
C LYS A 771 72.41 56.38 -2.33
N CYS A 772 71.97 56.04 -1.11
CA CYS A 772 72.59 56.54 0.11
C CYS A 772 74.02 55.99 0.27
N PRO A 773 75.01 56.81 0.67
CA PRO A 773 76.41 56.42 0.80
C PRO A 773 76.59 55.25 1.77
N GLU A 774 77.61 54.42 1.52
CA GLU A 774 77.86 53.11 2.16
C GLU A 774 77.91 53.14 3.70
N ASN A 775 78.12 54.30 4.31
CA ASN A 775 78.09 54.48 5.76
C ASN A 775 76.69 54.30 6.39
N PHE A 776 75.61 54.20 5.59
CA PHE A 776 74.23 53.94 6.05
C PHE A 776 73.68 52.59 5.53
N ASN A 777 74.31 51.48 5.96
CA ASN A 777 73.94 50.09 5.59
C ASN A 777 72.46 49.72 5.87
N GLU A 778 71.75 50.49 6.69
CA GLU A 778 70.35 50.25 7.05
C GLU A 778 69.37 50.37 5.86
N ALA A 779 69.62 51.26 4.89
CA ALA A 779 68.74 51.43 3.73
C ALA A 779 68.77 50.20 2.79
N LYS A 780 69.92 49.53 2.69
CA LYS A 780 70.10 48.31 1.88
C LYS A 780 69.28 47.14 2.43
N PHE A 781 69.32 46.94 3.75
CA PHE A 781 68.54 45.89 4.43
C PHE A 781 67.04 46.14 4.30
N ILE A 782 66.58 47.38 4.42
CA ILE A 782 65.17 47.75 4.19
C ILE A 782 64.76 47.44 2.74
N GLY A 783 65.61 47.79 1.76
CA GLY A 783 65.37 47.44 0.36
C GLY A 783 65.23 45.94 0.13
N PHE A 784 66.13 45.13 0.70
CA PHE A 784 66.06 43.67 0.60
C PHE A 784 64.78 43.12 1.24
N THR A 785 64.41 43.57 2.44
CA THR A 785 63.14 43.21 3.09
C THR A 785 61.94 43.50 2.19
N MET A 786 61.88 44.69 1.59
CA MET A 786 60.76 45.08 0.73
C MET A 786 60.70 44.27 -0.57
N TYR A 787 61.84 44.03 -1.24
CA TYR A 787 61.86 43.26 -2.48
C TYR A 787 61.44 41.79 -2.26
N THR A 788 61.95 41.14 -1.22
CA THR A 788 61.58 39.76 -0.88
C THR A 788 60.11 39.67 -0.49
N THR A 789 59.60 40.66 0.25
CA THR A 789 58.18 40.77 0.59
C THR A 789 57.30 40.83 -0.67
N CYS A 790 57.65 41.67 -1.65
CA CYS A 790 56.90 41.78 -2.90
C CYS A 790 56.85 40.45 -3.66
N ILE A 791 57.95 39.68 -3.70
CA ILE A 791 58.00 38.37 -4.35
C ILE A 791 57.04 37.39 -3.66
N ILE A 792 57.04 37.33 -2.33
CA ILE A 792 56.16 36.43 -1.56
C ILE A 792 54.69 36.74 -1.84
N TRP A 793 54.30 38.02 -1.82
CA TRP A 793 52.91 38.41 -2.02
C TRP A 793 52.44 38.26 -3.47
N LEU A 794 53.31 38.52 -4.45
CA LEU A 794 53.01 38.25 -5.85
C LEU A 794 52.80 36.75 -6.12
N ALA A 795 53.54 35.88 -5.44
CA ALA A 795 53.36 34.43 -5.53
C ALA A 795 52.11 33.93 -4.77
N PHE A 796 51.77 34.55 -3.64
CA PHE A 796 50.61 34.15 -2.83
C PHE A 796 49.28 34.32 -3.56
N LEU A 797 49.07 35.44 -4.26
CA LEU A 797 47.81 35.75 -4.93
C LEU A 797 47.29 34.63 -5.87
N PRO A 798 48.08 34.12 -6.85
CA PRO A 798 47.62 33.04 -7.71
C PRO A 798 47.39 31.72 -6.95
N ILE A 799 48.24 31.40 -5.96
CA ILE A 799 48.09 30.15 -5.16
C ILE A 799 46.79 30.19 -4.36
N PHE A 800 46.43 31.35 -3.78
CA PHE A 800 45.21 31.51 -3.01
C PHE A 800 43.93 31.26 -3.82
N TYR A 801 43.89 31.71 -5.08
CA TYR A 801 42.73 31.48 -5.95
C TYR A 801 42.66 30.03 -6.44
N VAL A 802 43.79 29.42 -6.82
CA VAL A 802 43.83 28.03 -7.31
C VAL A 802 43.39 27.05 -6.22
N THR A 803 43.70 27.33 -4.96
CA THR A 803 43.39 26.47 -3.81
C THR A 803 42.00 26.70 -3.22
N SER A 804 41.18 27.58 -3.80
CA SER A 804 39.85 27.94 -3.28
C SER A 804 38.84 26.78 -3.21
N SER A 805 39.08 25.69 -3.97
CA SER A 805 38.25 24.48 -3.95
C SER A 805 38.39 23.67 -2.65
N ASP A 806 39.55 23.74 -1.99
CA ASP A 806 39.84 23.04 -0.74
C ASP A 806 40.20 24.04 0.36
N TYR A 807 39.29 24.19 1.32
CA TYR A 807 39.44 25.13 2.43
C TYR A 807 40.64 24.80 3.34
N ARG A 808 41.03 23.53 3.43
CA ARG A 808 42.16 23.09 4.24
C ARG A 808 43.46 23.58 3.62
N VAL A 809 43.63 23.37 2.32
CA VAL A 809 44.81 23.83 1.57
C VAL A 809 44.87 25.35 1.55
N GLN A 810 43.76 26.01 1.21
CA GLN A 810 43.67 27.48 1.15
C GLN A 810 44.08 28.16 2.47
N THR A 811 43.55 27.67 3.60
CA THR A 811 43.85 28.23 4.94
C THR A 811 45.32 27.97 5.32
N THR A 812 45.83 26.78 5.05
CA THR A 812 47.22 26.39 5.33
C THR A 812 48.21 27.28 4.57
N THR A 813 47.98 27.48 3.26
CA THR A 813 48.83 28.34 2.42
C THR A 813 48.88 29.76 2.96
N MET A 814 47.73 30.33 3.34
CA MET A 814 47.68 31.68 3.92
C MET A 814 48.50 31.79 5.20
N CYS A 815 48.37 30.84 6.14
CA CYS A 815 49.15 30.83 7.38
C CYS A 815 50.67 30.78 7.12
N ILE A 816 51.09 29.98 6.15
CA ILE A 816 52.51 29.87 5.76
C ILE A 816 53.01 31.18 5.16
N SER A 817 52.28 31.80 4.23
CA SER A 817 52.66 33.07 3.61
C SER A 817 52.74 34.23 4.60
N VAL A 818 51.81 34.30 5.55
CA VAL A 818 51.82 35.29 6.65
C VAL A 818 53.05 35.10 7.53
N SER A 819 53.33 33.86 7.94
CA SER A 819 54.48 33.54 8.79
C SER A 819 55.81 33.83 8.08
N LEU A 820 55.92 33.49 6.79
CA LEU A 820 57.11 33.75 5.98
C LEU A 820 57.41 35.26 5.89
N SER A 821 56.38 36.10 5.75
CA SER A 821 56.52 37.56 5.75
C SER A 821 57.14 38.09 7.05
N GLY A 822 56.75 37.52 8.20
CA GLY A 822 57.39 37.80 9.49
C GLY A 822 58.87 37.40 9.53
N PHE A 823 59.20 36.22 9.00
CA PHE A 823 60.59 35.74 8.94
C PHE A 823 61.48 36.61 8.06
N VAL A 824 60.96 37.15 6.94
CA VAL A 824 61.70 38.09 6.09
C VAL A 824 62.09 39.35 6.87
N VAL A 825 61.17 39.91 7.65
CA VAL A 825 61.46 41.10 8.49
C VAL A 825 62.54 40.77 9.53
N LEU A 826 62.43 39.64 10.22
CA LEU A 826 63.44 39.21 11.20
C LEU A 826 64.82 38.98 10.56
N GLY A 827 64.88 38.16 9.51
CA GLY A 827 66.12 37.73 8.89
C GLY A 827 66.83 38.87 8.16
N CYS A 828 66.11 39.69 7.41
CA CYS A 828 66.71 40.72 6.57
C CYS A 828 67.03 42.00 7.34
N MET A 829 66.19 42.35 8.33
CA MET A 829 66.28 43.65 9.00
C MET A 829 66.90 43.58 10.40
N PHE A 830 66.57 42.54 11.17
CA PHE A 830 66.99 42.42 12.57
C PHE A 830 68.21 41.51 12.77
N ALA A 831 68.36 40.42 12.01
CA ALA A 831 69.50 39.51 12.18
C ALA A 831 70.87 40.20 12.04
N PRO A 832 71.12 41.10 11.05
CA PRO A 832 72.38 41.83 10.97
C PRO A 832 72.64 42.72 12.20
N LYS A 833 71.58 43.29 12.80
CA LYS A 833 71.69 44.17 13.98
C LYS A 833 71.95 43.37 15.25
N VAL A 834 71.24 42.27 15.44
CA VAL A 834 71.46 41.36 16.57
C VAL A 834 72.87 40.77 16.51
N HIS A 835 73.34 40.39 15.32
CA HIS A 835 74.70 39.91 15.13
C HIS A 835 75.76 40.95 15.57
N ILE A 836 75.58 42.22 15.20
CA ILE A 836 76.49 43.30 15.63
C ILE A 836 76.42 43.51 17.16
N ILE A 837 75.23 43.49 17.76
CA ILE A 837 75.05 43.68 19.21
C ILE A 837 75.71 42.56 20.01
N MET A 838 75.56 41.30 19.58
CA MET A 838 76.02 40.13 20.33
C MET A 838 77.47 39.75 20.06
N PHE A 839 77.92 39.80 18.80
CA PHE A 839 79.21 39.25 18.38
C PHE A 839 80.25 40.31 17.97
N GLN A 840 79.84 41.56 17.73
CA GLN A 840 80.76 42.65 17.35
C GLN A 840 80.54 43.95 18.14
N PRO A 841 80.61 43.92 19.49
CA PRO A 841 80.39 45.09 20.34
C PRO A 841 81.34 46.27 20.03
N GLN A 842 82.54 46.00 19.49
CA GLN A 842 83.49 47.01 19.05
C GLN A 842 82.97 47.95 17.94
N LYS A 843 81.93 47.54 17.19
CA LYS A 843 81.28 48.37 16.16
C LYS A 843 80.12 49.22 16.70
N ASN A 844 79.86 49.17 18.02
CA ASN A 844 78.73 49.82 18.69
C ASN A 844 79.14 51.12 19.44
N VAL A 845 79.92 51.99 18.79
CA VAL A 845 80.42 53.26 19.36
C VAL A 845 80.03 54.48 18.50
N THR A 846 79.99 55.67 19.11
CA THR A 846 79.43 56.92 18.54
C THR A 846 80.31 57.63 17.50
N SER A 847 81.50 57.11 17.17
CA SER A 847 82.52 57.82 16.39
C SER A 847 82.41 57.60 14.88
N HIS A 848 81.46 58.27 14.23
CA HIS A 848 81.55 58.64 12.80
C HIS A 848 80.67 59.86 12.51
N ARG A 849 81.05 61.02 13.05
CA ARG A 849 80.62 62.33 12.55
C ARG A 849 81.82 63.05 11.93
N LEU A 850 81.77 63.19 10.61
CA LEU A 850 82.23 64.35 9.81
C LEU A 850 83.72 64.75 9.89
N ASN A 851 84.54 64.21 8.97
CA ASN A 851 85.61 64.99 8.33
C ASN A 851 85.06 65.52 7.00
N LEU A 852 84.35 66.64 7.07
CA LEU A 852 83.84 67.38 5.91
C LEU A 852 84.59 68.71 5.86
N ASN A 853 85.87 68.65 5.47
CA ASN A 853 86.69 69.81 5.12
C ASN A 853 87.78 69.35 4.13
N ARG A 854 87.39 69.18 2.86
CA ARG A 854 88.21 69.34 1.64
C ARG A 854 87.42 68.81 0.46
N PHE A 855 86.65 69.67 -0.19
CA PHE A 855 86.33 69.63 -1.63
C PHE A 855 85.64 70.96 -1.97
N SER A 856 86.42 72.04 -2.10
CA SER A 856 86.00 73.19 -2.90
C SER A 856 86.34 72.89 -4.35
N VAL A 857 85.30 72.73 -5.16
CA VAL A 857 85.32 72.52 -6.60
C VAL A 857 85.61 73.83 -7.33
N SER A 858 86.52 73.72 -8.29
CA SER A 858 86.70 74.38 -9.59
C SER A 858 85.75 75.51 -10.05
N GLY A 859 86.34 76.52 -10.71
CA GLY A 859 85.74 77.37 -11.75
C GLY A 859 86.80 77.79 -12.82
N PRO A 860 86.43 78.04 -14.10
CA PRO A 860 87.31 77.92 -15.29
C PRO A 860 87.71 79.30 -15.92
N PRO A 861 88.29 79.43 -17.14
CA PRO A 861 89.15 78.59 -18.01
C PRO A 861 90.47 79.28 -18.47
N ALA A 862 91.44 78.56 -19.08
CA ALA A 862 92.34 79.09 -20.15
C ALA A 862 93.20 77.99 -20.82
N THR A 863 93.00 77.84 -22.14
CA THR A 863 93.93 77.55 -23.25
C THR A 863 95.21 76.67 -23.16
N TYR A 864 95.43 76.00 -24.29
CA TYR A 864 96.68 75.44 -24.90
C TYR A 864 97.04 73.95 -24.70
N ALA A 865 96.80 73.22 -25.80
CA ALA A 865 97.76 72.43 -26.58
C ALA A 865 98.42 71.14 -26.04
N SER A 866 98.05 70.06 -26.73
CA SER A 866 98.94 69.15 -27.47
C SER A 866 99.53 67.92 -26.77
N HIS A 867 99.49 66.83 -27.55
CA HIS A 867 100.28 65.60 -27.49
C HIS A 867 100.10 64.74 -26.22
N GLY A 868 99.87 63.43 -26.29
CA GLY A 868 100.05 62.45 -27.35
C GLY A 868 100.36 61.11 -26.66
N GLU A 869 100.13 60.02 -27.38
CA GLU A 869 100.69 58.68 -27.13
C GLU A 869 100.04 57.78 -26.06
N GLU A 870 99.11 56.95 -26.56
CA GLU A 870 99.15 55.46 -26.50
C GLU A 870 100.59 54.86 -26.41
N PRO A 871 100.83 53.58 -26.03
CA PRO A 871 99.95 52.44 -26.31
C PRO A 871 99.98 51.27 -25.29
N SER A 872 99.17 50.26 -25.64
CA SER A 872 99.50 48.83 -25.57
C SER A 872 99.22 48.12 -24.25
N LYS A 873 98.76 46.86 -24.24
CA LYS A 873 98.29 45.91 -25.26
C LYS A 873 97.89 44.65 -24.47
N THR A 874 97.08 43.80 -25.12
CA THR A 874 97.05 42.32 -24.99
C THR A 874 96.54 41.72 -23.65
N SER A 875 95.34 41.13 -23.62
CA SER A 875 94.96 39.76 -24.10
C SER A 875 95.36 38.69 -23.06
N VAL A 876 94.60 37.65 -22.73
CA VAL A 876 93.94 36.58 -23.52
C VAL A 876 93.00 35.86 -22.52
N ALA A 877 91.72 35.61 -22.84
CA ALA A 877 91.10 34.30 -23.17
C ALA A 877 91.48 33.11 -22.24
N VAL A 878 90.56 32.22 -21.85
CA VAL A 878 89.95 31.12 -22.64
C VAL A 878 88.84 30.52 -21.73
N ARG A 879 87.56 30.48 -22.14
CA ARG A 879 86.84 29.41 -22.88
C ARG A 879 86.59 28.12 -22.07
N GLU A 880 85.34 27.86 -21.70
CA GLU A 880 84.39 26.89 -22.31
C GLU A 880 84.52 25.46 -21.73
N HIS A 881 83.46 24.95 -21.11
CA HIS A 881 82.69 23.85 -21.69
C HIS A 881 81.35 23.64 -20.98
N SER A 882 80.31 23.51 -21.81
CA SER A 882 78.99 22.97 -21.51
C SER A 882 79.05 21.44 -21.52
N LEU A 883 78.25 20.77 -20.68
CA LEU A 883 77.32 19.72 -21.13
C LEU A 883 76.32 19.35 -20.02
N SER A 884 75.05 19.66 -20.29
CA SER A 884 73.86 18.80 -20.22
C SER A 884 73.63 17.76 -19.11
N GLU A 885 72.40 17.88 -18.59
CA GLU A 885 71.40 16.84 -18.29
C GLU A 885 71.17 16.38 -16.85
N LEU A 886 69.87 16.39 -16.53
CA LEU A 886 69.10 15.91 -15.39
C LEU A 886 68.92 16.86 -14.18
N THR A 887 67.63 17.20 -14.01
CA THR A 887 66.91 17.93 -12.95
C THR A 887 66.91 19.46 -12.97
#